data_AF-A0A6G1LX95-F1
#
_entry.id   AF-A0A6G1LX95-F1
#
_cell.length_a   1.000
_cell.length_b   1.000
_cell.length_c   1.000
_cell.angle_alpha   90.00
_cell.angle_beta   90.00
_cell.angle_gamma   90.00
#
_symmetry.space_group_name_H-M   'P 1'
#
loop_
_entity.id
_entity.type
_entity.pdbx_description
1 polymer ?
#
loop_
_entity_poly.entity_id
_entity_poly.type
_entity_poly.pdbx_seq_one_letter_code
_entity_poly.pdbx_strand_id
1 'polypeptide(L)'
;MEPGTLDLLQFGIDPDTTSTIVDTSSIDTHGFGEGYILRKHNSYDETDRGTEECRNDWKNYVGPVRVWGNRSDTVGNLMGLGMPMAIPERLALCVYISESYEKGEFDVTDAFLSNNMMEQNQNADLDIHTNNLCINSTDSRGTQSIAGAKQLQSKIPLELLETDLDCGKQLIEQWQEMVSTTITHSKNFNNIDEYLEFRILDTGCGFSGGVILFGMGIRPTDEEHKIAREVLIAVWRALALLNDYFSFNKEYREFLESDGATLVNAVWLYMQWGNLDIETAKEVVREKALEFEQKFLKDRQEFLKTHSHRNTRLAKYIEGWYYAMSASLWWNLDCPRYHLAPPNPEPTDPLVKEIEERLGNTAVSPSSSKAKNETAEASNEVLDTKLLLEPYEYLISMPSKGVREAFVDALNLWFSIPEPHLTKIKDIGKKLHTASILLDDIEDNSPLRRGQKSAHVVYGEGQAINSANYLIIWAMDETRRLGNSIFSEIFFEESRNALIGQSYEMHWRDTRKCPTEDEYIEMVEKKTGGLFRFLTRVMTAFTENTVCVNFNLDNLAYMVGQYFQIRDDFMNLTNTNYTNLKGFCEDLDEGKFSYLVVHSWNVQSAESSRLRTLFEERYKTGFMAREAKEEVLGILQRNGSFDYTEKKMGQLAQGIDDEVYRLEDITGQKNWSLRLLIHKLTAKS
;
A
#
# COMPACT_ATOMS: atom_id res chain seq x y z
N MET A 1 31.35 -4.22 -40.66
CA MET A 1 30.25 -4.68 -39.79
C MET A 1 29.34 -3.49 -39.62
N GLU A 2 28.07 -3.63 -39.97
CA GLU A 2 27.09 -2.59 -39.63
C GLU A 2 27.12 -2.34 -38.12
N PRO A 3 26.94 -1.09 -37.65
CA PRO A 3 26.76 -0.82 -36.23
C PRO A 3 25.43 -1.44 -35.80
N GLY A 4 25.42 -2.69 -35.33
CA GLY A 4 24.15 -3.30 -34.90
C GLY A 4 24.14 -4.78 -34.55
N THR A 5 25.04 -5.62 -35.07
CA THR A 5 25.02 -7.06 -34.78
C THR A 5 25.98 -7.41 -33.64
N LEU A 6 25.62 -6.99 -32.42
CA LEU A 6 26.13 -7.65 -31.21
C LEU A 6 25.60 -9.08 -31.20
N ASP A 7 26.47 -10.07 -31.00
CA ASP A 7 26.06 -11.46 -30.84
C ASP A 7 25.39 -11.63 -29.46
N LEU A 8 24.10 -11.31 -29.41
CA LEU A 8 23.29 -11.43 -28.19
C LEU A 8 23.02 -12.91 -27.82
N LEU A 9 23.13 -13.83 -28.79
CA LEU A 9 22.92 -15.26 -28.57
C LEU A 9 23.91 -15.83 -27.56
N GLN A 10 25.13 -15.28 -27.48
CA GLN A 10 26.12 -15.69 -26.48
C GLN A 10 25.65 -15.45 -25.03
N PHE A 11 24.67 -14.57 -24.82
CA PHE A 11 24.04 -14.29 -23.53
C PHE A 11 22.70 -15.02 -23.34
N GLY A 12 22.34 -15.90 -24.29
CA GLY A 12 21.03 -16.55 -24.33
C GLY A 12 19.90 -15.54 -24.57
N ILE A 13 20.18 -14.49 -25.35
CA ILE A 13 19.24 -13.45 -25.73
C ILE A 13 18.95 -13.63 -27.21
N ASP A 14 17.74 -14.11 -27.52
CA ASP A 14 17.22 -14.23 -28.87
C ASP A 14 15.85 -13.53 -28.95
N PRO A 15 15.84 -12.21 -29.20
CA PRO A 15 14.60 -11.45 -29.22
C PRO A 15 13.65 -11.87 -30.34
N ASP A 16 14.12 -12.57 -31.38
CA ASP A 16 13.28 -13.05 -32.49
C ASP A 16 12.34 -14.19 -32.06
N THR A 17 12.61 -14.84 -30.93
CA THR A 17 11.72 -15.87 -30.37
C THR A 17 10.42 -15.29 -29.81
N THR A 18 10.47 -14.06 -29.29
CA THR A 18 9.35 -13.43 -28.57
C THR A 18 8.85 -12.14 -29.22
N SER A 19 9.55 -11.61 -30.23
CA SER A 19 9.20 -10.33 -30.87
C SER A 19 9.64 -10.24 -32.33
N THR A 20 9.09 -9.27 -33.05
CA THR A 20 9.48 -8.90 -34.42
C THR A 20 9.98 -7.47 -34.49
N ILE A 21 10.93 -7.20 -35.39
CA ILE A 21 11.41 -5.83 -35.68
C ILE A 21 10.29 -5.01 -36.32
N VAL A 22 10.16 -3.75 -35.88
CA VAL A 22 9.23 -2.77 -36.46
C VAL A 22 10.01 -1.88 -37.43
N ASP A 23 9.47 -1.67 -38.63
CA ASP A 23 10.02 -0.70 -39.58
C ASP A 23 9.68 0.72 -39.14
N THR A 24 10.71 1.51 -38.87
CA THR A 24 10.58 2.89 -38.40
C THR A 24 11.10 3.92 -39.40
N SER A 25 11.44 3.49 -40.62
CA SER A 25 12.06 4.35 -41.65
C SER A 25 11.19 5.53 -42.11
N SER A 26 9.88 5.48 -41.87
CA SER A 26 8.92 6.52 -42.27
C SER A 26 8.59 7.55 -41.18
N ILE A 27 9.18 7.45 -39.99
CA ILE A 27 8.81 8.27 -38.83
C ILE A 27 9.92 9.29 -38.55
N ASP A 28 9.57 10.57 -38.42
CA ASP A 28 10.49 11.63 -37.99
C ASP A 28 10.70 11.57 -36.47
N THR A 29 11.92 11.27 -36.05
CA THR A 29 12.28 11.15 -34.63
C THR A 29 12.79 12.44 -34.01
N HIS A 30 12.83 13.56 -34.74
CA HIS A 30 13.48 14.79 -34.30
C HIS A 30 14.97 14.58 -33.91
N GLY A 31 15.62 13.58 -34.50
CA GLY A 31 17.00 13.19 -34.24
C GLY A 31 17.20 12.25 -33.06
N PHE A 32 16.14 11.86 -32.35
CA PHE A 32 16.18 10.87 -31.29
C PHE A 32 16.27 9.43 -31.83
N GLY A 33 16.78 8.49 -31.01
CA GLY A 33 16.71 7.06 -31.33
C GLY A 33 17.69 6.56 -32.39
N GLU A 34 18.69 7.35 -32.78
CA GLU A 34 19.76 6.88 -33.69
C GLU A 34 20.54 5.72 -33.04
N GLY A 35 20.53 4.55 -33.68
CA GLY A 35 21.18 3.32 -33.17
C GLY A 35 20.27 2.40 -32.35
N TYR A 36 18.99 2.73 -32.19
CA TYR A 36 17.99 1.87 -31.56
C TYR A 36 17.19 1.05 -32.57
N ILE A 37 16.89 -0.20 -32.20
CA ILE A 37 16.01 -1.10 -32.95
C ILE A 37 14.70 -1.23 -32.19
N LEU A 38 13.60 -0.81 -32.81
CA LEU A 38 12.26 -1.02 -32.26
C LEU A 38 11.80 -2.45 -32.54
N ARG A 39 11.22 -3.08 -31.52
CA ARG A 39 10.59 -4.40 -31.62
C ARG A 39 9.17 -4.34 -31.08
N LYS A 40 8.35 -5.27 -31.55
CA LYS A 40 6.98 -5.50 -31.10
C LYS A 40 6.86 -6.93 -30.64
N HIS A 41 6.37 -7.15 -29.42
CA HIS A 41 6.16 -8.48 -28.86
C HIS A 41 5.14 -9.27 -29.69
N ASN A 42 5.40 -10.58 -29.88
CA ASN A 42 4.58 -11.45 -30.72
C ASN A 42 3.20 -11.73 -30.09
N SER A 43 3.14 -11.86 -28.75
CA SER A 43 1.90 -11.96 -27.97
C SER A 43 1.30 -10.58 -27.70
N TYR A 44 0.99 -9.85 -28.76
CA TYR A 44 0.44 -8.50 -28.63
C TYR A 44 -1.01 -8.50 -28.14
N ASP A 45 -1.73 -9.60 -28.35
CA ASP A 45 -3.03 -9.89 -27.75
C ASP A 45 -3.02 -9.82 -26.21
N GLU A 46 -1.93 -10.26 -25.57
CA GLU A 46 -1.76 -10.12 -24.12
C GLU A 46 -1.61 -8.64 -23.69
N THR A 47 -1.05 -7.79 -24.55
CA THR A 47 -0.94 -6.35 -24.29
C THR A 47 -2.29 -5.65 -24.41
N ASP A 48 -3.10 -6.04 -25.39
CA ASP A 48 -4.48 -5.57 -25.52
C ASP A 48 -5.33 -6.03 -24.33
N ARG A 49 -5.19 -7.30 -23.93
CA ARG A 49 -5.87 -7.86 -22.75
C ARG A 49 -5.55 -7.10 -21.47
N GLY A 50 -4.27 -6.88 -21.16
CA GLY A 50 -3.85 -6.14 -19.96
C GLY A 50 -4.34 -4.69 -19.96
N THR A 51 -4.33 -4.04 -21.13
CA THR A 51 -4.86 -2.68 -21.31
C THR A 51 -6.37 -2.64 -21.04
N GLU A 52 -7.13 -3.51 -21.71
CA GLU A 52 -8.59 -3.57 -21.58
C GLU A 52 -9.03 -3.91 -20.16
N GLU A 53 -8.35 -4.86 -19.53
CA GLU A 53 -8.59 -5.24 -18.14
C GLU A 53 -8.39 -4.06 -17.18
N CYS A 54 -7.27 -3.34 -17.28
CA CYS A 54 -7.00 -2.16 -16.44
C CYS A 54 -8.05 -1.07 -16.65
N ARG A 55 -8.41 -0.78 -17.90
CA ARG A 55 -9.41 0.24 -18.23
C ARG A 55 -10.80 -0.13 -17.75
N ASN A 56 -11.20 -1.40 -17.90
CA ASN A 56 -12.48 -1.90 -17.44
C ASN A 56 -12.56 -1.87 -15.91
N ASP A 57 -11.53 -2.35 -15.22
CA ASP A 57 -11.47 -2.31 -13.76
C ASP A 57 -11.53 -0.86 -13.27
N TRP A 58 -10.77 0.05 -13.87
CA TRP A 58 -10.83 1.47 -13.51
C TRP A 58 -12.22 2.08 -13.71
N LYS A 59 -12.85 1.79 -14.86
CA LYS A 59 -14.22 2.24 -15.14
C LYS A 59 -15.22 1.70 -14.12
N ASN A 60 -15.07 0.45 -13.71
CA ASN A 60 -15.98 -0.24 -12.79
C ASN A 60 -15.80 0.23 -11.35
N TYR A 61 -14.56 0.38 -10.89
CA TYR A 61 -14.26 0.66 -9.48
C TYR A 61 -14.06 2.15 -9.18
N VAL A 62 -13.44 2.92 -10.09
CA VAL A 62 -13.06 4.31 -9.84
C VAL A 62 -13.99 5.29 -10.52
N GLY A 63 -14.26 5.09 -11.81
CA GLY A 63 -15.06 5.98 -12.65
C GLY A 63 -14.40 6.32 -13.99
N PRO A 64 -15.03 7.18 -14.81
CA PRO A 64 -14.56 7.48 -16.16
C PRO A 64 -13.22 8.26 -16.15
N VAL A 65 -12.33 7.90 -17.07
CA VAL A 65 -11.08 8.62 -17.35
C VAL A 65 -11.23 9.34 -18.68
N ARG A 66 -10.84 10.61 -18.71
CA ARG A 66 -10.93 11.44 -19.93
C ARG A 66 -9.90 11.01 -20.98
N VAL A 67 -8.66 10.74 -20.56
CA VAL A 67 -7.55 10.37 -21.47
C VAL A 67 -6.67 9.29 -20.85
N TRP A 68 -6.42 8.23 -21.60
CA TRP A 68 -5.45 7.18 -21.27
C TRP A 68 -4.14 7.43 -22.00
N GLY A 69 -3.00 7.30 -21.31
CA GLY A 69 -1.69 7.62 -21.89
C GLY A 69 -1.07 6.49 -22.71
N ASN A 70 -1.24 5.24 -22.28
CA ASN A 70 -0.30 4.16 -22.64
C ASN A 70 -0.48 3.49 -24.00
N ARG A 71 -1.69 3.44 -24.55
CA ARG A 71 -1.97 2.86 -25.86
C ARG A 71 -2.24 3.98 -26.87
N SER A 72 -1.35 4.13 -27.85
CA SER A 72 -1.61 4.89 -29.07
C SER A 72 -2.30 4.00 -30.10
N ASP A 73 -3.21 4.57 -30.91
CA ASP A 73 -3.86 3.87 -32.01
C ASP A 73 -2.91 3.63 -33.19
N THR A 74 -1.82 4.40 -33.32
CA THR A 74 -0.88 4.29 -34.45
C THR A 74 0.40 3.54 -34.08
N VAL A 75 0.96 3.79 -32.90
CA VAL A 75 2.21 3.17 -32.44
C VAL A 75 1.93 1.94 -31.55
N GLY A 76 0.78 1.91 -30.88
CA GLY A 76 0.37 0.81 -30.01
C GLY A 76 0.67 1.03 -28.52
N ASN A 77 0.65 -0.05 -27.74
CA ASN A 77 0.95 -0.08 -26.31
C ASN A 77 2.46 -0.02 -26.03
N LEU A 78 2.87 0.90 -25.13
CA LEU A 78 4.26 1.14 -24.73
C LEU A 78 4.97 -0.15 -24.27
N MET A 79 4.35 -0.93 -23.39
CA MET A 79 4.96 -2.13 -22.82
C MET A 79 5.07 -3.26 -23.86
N GLY A 80 4.11 -3.36 -24.77
CA GLY A 80 4.17 -4.30 -25.91
C GLY A 80 5.32 -4.03 -26.89
N LEU A 81 5.84 -2.80 -26.91
CA LEU A 81 7.02 -2.40 -27.68
C LEU A 81 8.30 -2.43 -26.83
N GLY A 82 8.20 -2.02 -25.58
CA GLY A 82 9.33 -1.82 -24.67
C GLY A 82 9.82 -3.08 -23.98
N MET A 83 9.00 -4.14 -23.97
CA MET A 83 9.33 -5.42 -23.36
C MET A 83 9.27 -6.59 -24.36
N PRO A 84 10.06 -6.55 -25.44
CA PRO A 84 10.04 -7.60 -26.46
C PRO A 84 10.56 -8.96 -25.96
N MET A 85 11.22 -8.99 -24.79
CA MET A 85 11.75 -10.20 -24.15
C MET A 85 10.92 -10.65 -22.94
N ALA A 86 9.74 -10.07 -22.71
CA ALA A 86 8.86 -10.51 -21.64
C ALA A 86 8.40 -11.96 -21.84
N ILE A 87 8.17 -12.65 -20.73
CA ILE A 87 7.46 -13.92 -20.71
C ILE A 87 6.00 -13.62 -21.09
N PRO A 88 5.44 -14.24 -22.15
CA PRO A 88 4.09 -13.95 -22.64
C PRO A 88 3.02 -13.93 -21.53
N GLU A 89 3.08 -14.89 -20.61
CA GLU A 89 2.11 -15.05 -19.52
C GLU A 89 2.19 -13.93 -18.47
N ARG A 90 3.30 -13.18 -18.41
CA ARG A 90 3.49 -12.05 -17.48
C ARG A 90 3.17 -10.70 -18.13
N LEU A 91 3.15 -10.64 -19.46
CA LEU A 91 3.08 -9.39 -20.21
C LEU A 91 1.80 -8.60 -19.94
N ALA A 92 0.66 -9.27 -19.86
CA ALA A 92 -0.61 -8.60 -19.55
C ALA A 92 -0.59 -7.92 -18.18
N LEU A 93 0.02 -8.54 -17.17
CA LEU A 93 0.15 -7.93 -15.83
C LEU A 93 1.13 -6.75 -15.85
N CYS A 94 2.27 -6.86 -16.55
CA CYS A 94 3.18 -5.72 -16.76
C CYS A 94 2.48 -4.53 -17.44
N VAL A 95 1.64 -4.80 -18.44
CA VAL A 95 0.84 -3.80 -19.14
C VAL A 95 -0.22 -3.21 -18.22
N TYR A 96 -0.94 -4.04 -17.47
CA TYR A 96 -1.96 -3.61 -16.50
C TYR A 96 -1.35 -2.66 -15.47
N ILE A 97 -0.18 -3.02 -14.93
CA ILE A 97 0.59 -2.21 -13.99
C ILE A 97 0.89 -0.87 -14.65
N SER A 98 1.60 -0.83 -15.79
CA SER A 98 1.95 0.43 -16.46
C SER A 98 0.72 1.30 -16.78
N GLU A 99 -0.37 0.72 -17.31
CA GLU A 99 -1.63 1.43 -17.63
C GLU A 99 -2.28 2.06 -16.39
N SER A 100 -2.05 1.48 -15.21
CA SER A 100 -2.55 2.02 -13.95
C SER A 100 -1.79 3.26 -13.46
N TYR A 101 -0.52 3.46 -13.88
CA TYR A 101 0.30 4.63 -13.50
C TYR A 101 0.25 5.77 -14.52
N GLU A 102 0.24 5.48 -15.82
CA GLU A 102 0.40 6.51 -16.87
C GLU A 102 -0.92 7.20 -17.27
N LYS A 103 -1.43 8.08 -16.40
CA LYS A 103 -2.68 8.84 -16.61
C LYS A 103 -2.42 10.31 -16.95
N GLY A 104 -3.20 10.84 -17.89
CA GLY A 104 -3.00 12.17 -18.48
C GLY A 104 -3.43 13.37 -17.65
N GLU A 105 -4.27 13.24 -16.62
CA GLU A 105 -4.79 14.38 -15.82
C GLU A 105 -4.92 14.06 -14.32
N PHE A 106 -4.38 12.93 -13.87
CA PHE A 106 -4.66 12.41 -12.53
C PHE A 106 -3.36 11.95 -11.89
N ASP A 107 -2.88 12.75 -10.94
CA ASP A 107 -1.74 12.44 -10.09
C ASP A 107 -2.20 11.42 -9.03
N VAL A 108 -2.41 10.17 -9.45
CA VAL A 108 -2.73 9.08 -8.51
C VAL A 108 -1.54 8.87 -7.57
N THR A 109 -0.36 9.40 -7.88
CA THR A 109 0.80 9.41 -6.99
C THR A 109 0.39 9.94 -5.62
N ASP A 110 -0.44 10.98 -5.49
CA ASP A 110 -0.94 11.45 -4.17
C ASP A 110 -1.89 10.45 -3.46
N ALA A 111 -2.68 9.67 -4.22
CA ALA A 111 -3.51 8.59 -3.67
C ALA A 111 -2.72 7.29 -3.40
N PHE A 112 -1.59 7.09 -4.09
CA PHE A 112 -0.63 5.99 -3.92
C PHE A 112 0.36 6.28 -2.77
N LEU A 113 0.72 7.55 -2.54
CA LEU A 113 1.65 8.04 -1.51
C LEU A 113 0.98 8.13 -0.12
N SER A 114 -0.32 8.43 -0.06
CA SER A 114 -1.03 8.69 1.20
C SER A 114 -1.39 7.45 2.03
N ASN A 115 -1.24 6.22 1.51
CA ASN A 115 -1.72 5.01 2.19
C ASN A 115 -0.70 3.85 2.29
N ASN A 116 0.60 4.13 2.18
CA ASN A 116 1.63 3.16 2.59
C ASN A 116 1.67 2.99 4.12
N MET A 117 0.59 2.43 4.69
CA MET A 117 0.67 1.56 5.88
C MET A 117 1.12 0.16 5.43
N MET A 118 2.23 0.10 4.72
CA MET A 118 2.94 -1.14 4.37
C MET A 118 4.24 -1.12 5.16
N GLU A 119 4.22 -1.80 6.31
CA GLU A 119 5.38 -2.19 7.13
C GLU A 119 6.43 -1.11 7.46
N GLN A 120 6.12 -0.24 8.43
CA GLN A 120 7.14 0.11 9.44
C GLN A 120 7.38 -1.13 10.31
N ASN A 121 8.17 -2.07 9.80
CA ASN A 121 8.72 -3.18 10.58
C ASN A 121 9.97 -3.71 9.91
N GLN A 122 11.01 -2.87 9.83
CA GLN A 122 12.40 -3.32 9.88
C GLN A 122 13.30 -2.13 10.24
N ASN A 123 13.73 -2.14 11.51
CA ASN A 123 14.85 -1.39 12.09
C ASN A 123 14.78 0.16 12.17
N ALA A 124 14.89 0.60 13.43
CA ALA A 124 15.48 1.85 13.92
C ALA A 124 14.63 3.13 13.89
N ASP A 125 14.77 3.85 15.02
CA ASP A 125 14.31 5.19 15.32
C ASP A 125 14.39 6.14 14.13
N LEU A 126 13.30 6.89 13.89
CA LEU A 126 13.31 8.26 13.38
C LEU A 126 11.91 8.87 13.62
N ASP A 127 11.87 9.86 14.52
CA ASP A 127 10.78 10.83 14.66
C ASP A 127 10.33 11.34 13.29
N ILE A 128 9.03 11.29 12.98
CA ILE A 128 8.32 12.31 12.18
C ILE A 128 6.81 12.21 12.49
N HIS A 129 6.25 13.34 12.94
CA HIS A 129 4.82 13.60 13.03
C HIS A 129 4.08 13.23 11.73
N THR A 130 3.19 12.24 11.80
CA THR A 130 2.19 11.94 10.75
C THR A 130 0.78 11.95 11.31
N ASN A 131 0.51 12.88 12.23
CA ASN A 131 -0.84 13.38 12.44
C ASN A 131 -1.03 14.59 11.52
N ASN A 132 -2.05 14.53 10.66
CA ASN A 132 -2.52 15.59 9.75
C ASN A 132 -1.70 15.82 8.47
N LEU A 133 -1.97 15.01 7.44
CA LEU A 133 -2.08 15.57 6.08
C LEU A 133 -3.54 15.43 5.65
N CYS A 134 -4.29 16.50 5.93
CA CYS A 134 -5.54 16.78 5.27
C CYS A 134 -5.33 16.65 3.76
N ILE A 135 -6.16 15.85 3.11
CA ILE A 135 -6.44 15.99 1.68
C ILE A 135 -6.85 17.46 1.51
N ASN A 136 -6.04 18.27 0.81
CA ASN A 136 -6.48 19.61 0.41
C ASN A 136 -7.77 19.43 -0.39
N SER A 137 -8.87 19.86 0.21
CA SER A 137 -10.25 19.65 -0.22
C SER A 137 -10.63 20.51 -1.42
N THR A 138 -9.74 20.68 -2.40
CA THR A 138 -10.01 21.49 -3.59
C THR A 138 -10.34 20.68 -4.82
N ASP A 139 -10.41 19.35 -4.74
CA ASP A 139 -10.88 18.55 -5.87
C ASP A 139 -12.19 17.79 -5.58
N SER A 140 -13.18 18.07 -6.40
CA SER A 140 -14.58 17.67 -6.28
C SER A 140 -14.83 16.21 -6.67
N ARG A 141 -14.08 15.27 -6.09
CA ARG A 141 -14.17 13.83 -6.42
C ARG A 141 -14.67 13.02 -5.21
N GLY A 142 -15.77 12.29 -5.41
CA GLY A 142 -16.50 11.57 -4.34
C GLY A 142 -15.80 10.31 -3.82
N THR A 143 -16.23 9.83 -2.64
CA THR A 143 -15.74 8.67 -1.87
C THR A 143 -15.53 7.39 -2.69
N GLN A 144 -16.38 7.14 -3.67
CA GLN A 144 -16.33 5.96 -4.54
C GLN A 144 -15.02 5.88 -5.34
N SER A 145 -14.48 7.01 -5.80
CA SER A 145 -13.23 7.06 -6.58
C SER A 145 -11.99 6.64 -5.77
N ILE A 146 -11.94 6.99 -4.49
CA ILE A 146 -10.82 6.67 -3.60
C ILE A 146 -10.84 5.17 -3.23
N ALA A 147 -12.01 4.66 -2.86
CA ALA A 147 -12.18 3.24 -2.53
C ALA A 147 -11.89 2.34 -3.76
N GLY A 148 -12.35 2.77 -4.94
CA GLY A 148 -12.01 2.11 -6.20
C GLY A 148 -10.51 2.07 -6.49
N ALA A 149 -9.78 3.16 -6.24
CA ALA A 149 -8.34 3.18 -6.46
C ALA A 149 -7.62 2.20 -5.51
N LYS A 150 -8.07 2.11 -4.25
CA LYS A 150 -7.57 1.13 -3.26
C LYS A 150 -7.80 -0.33 -3.70
N GLN A 151 -8.90 -0.64 -4.38
CA GLN A 151 -9.14 -1.96 -4.96
C GLN A 151 -8.07 -2.35 -5.97
N LEU A 152 -7.78 -1.45 -6.91
CA LEU A 152 -6.78 -1.70 -7.96
C LEU A 152 -5.37 -1.81 -7.37
N GLN A 153 -5.05 -0.97 -6.38
CA GLN A 153 -3.82 -1.06 -5.59
C GLN A 153 -3.66 -2.40 -4.89
N SER A 154 -4.77 -3.00 -4.43
CA SER A 154 -4.74 -4.26 -3.71
C SER A 154 -4.60 -5.47 -4.65
N LYS A 155 -5.12 -5.36 -5.87
CA LYS A 155 -5.05 -6.40 -6.90
C LYS A 155 -3.61 -6.66 -7.37
N ILE A 156 -2.86 -5.60 -7.71
CA ILE A 156 -1.51 -5.69 -8.27
C ILE A 156 -0.56 -6.59 -7.43
N PRO A 157 -0.35 -6.35 -6.12
CA PRO A 157 0.58 -7.16 -5.34
C PRO A 157 0.11 -8.61 -5.20
N LEU A 158 -1.19 -8.88 -5.14
CA LEU A 158 -1.71 -10.25 -5.09
C LEU A 158 -1.40 -11.00 -6.39
N GLU A 159 -1.71 -10.40 -7.53
CA GLU A 159 -1.45 -11.03 -8.84
C GLU A 159 0.04 -11.19 -9.12
N LEU A 160 0.89 -10.25 -8.66
CA LEU A 160 2.34 -10.39 -8.73
C LEU A 160 2.83 -11.62 -7.96
N LEU A 161 2.37 -11.79 -6.70
CA LEU A 161 2.76 -12.90 -5.84
C LEU A 161 2.21 -14.25 -6.34
N GLU A 162 1.01 -14.26 -6.90
CA GLU A 162 0.41 -15.46 -7.53
C GLU A 162 1.15 -15.87 -8.80
N THR A 163 1.61 -14.89 -9.60
CA THR A 163 2.32 -15.14 -10.86
C THR A 163 3.76 -15.62 -10.63
N ASP A 164 4.51 -14.93 -9.76
CA ASP A 164 5.87 -15.29 -9.37
C ASP A 164 6.18 -14.69 -7.98
N LEU A 165 6.18 -15.55 -6.96
CA LEU A 165 6.38 -15.14 -5.57
C LEU A 165 7.68 -14.35 -5.35
N ASP A 166 8.78 -14.78 -5.97
CA ASP A 166 10.11 -14.19 -5.73
C ASP A 166 10.29 -12.88 -6.50
N CYS A 167 9.94 -12.85 -7.79
CA CYS A 167 10.03 -11.63 -8.58
C CYS A 167 8.98 -10.60 -8.15
N GLY A 168 7.79 -11.06 -7.77
CA GLY A 168 6.70 -10.21 -7.26
C GLY A 168 7.09 -9.48 -5.98
N LYS A 169 7.74 -10.17 -5.02
CA LYS A 169 8.27 -9.53 -3.80
C LYS A 169 9.28 -8.43 -4.12
N GLN A 170 10.25 -8.70 -5.00
CA GLN A 170 11.25 -7.71 -5.39
C GLN A 170 10.63 -6.45 -6.02
N LEU A 171 9.61 -6.61 -6.88
CA LEU A 171 8.90 -5.48 -7.47
C LEU A 171 8.09 -4.70 -6.42
N ILE A 172 7.43 -5.39 -5.48
CA ILE A 172 6.69 -4.74 -4.40
C ILE A 172 7.64 -3.92 -3.51
N GLU A 173 8.82 -4.43 -3.19
CA GLU A 173 9.85 -3.70 -2.42
C GLU A 173 10.32 -2.44 -3.15
N GLN A 174 10.63 -2.55 -4.46
CA GLN A 174 11.03 -1.39 -5.27
C GLN A 174 9.91 -0.36 -5.42
N TRP A 175 8.66 -0.81 -5.47
CA TRP A 175 7.50 0.08 -5.48
C TRP A 175 7.37 0.84 -4.14
N GLN A 176 7.55 0.15 -3.01
CA GLN A 176 7.53 0.78 -1.68
C GLN A 176 8.65 1.82 -1.53
N GLU A 177 9.86 1.51 -1.99
CA GLU A 177 11.01 2.42 -1.96
C GLU A 177 10.72 3.69 -2.76
N MET A 178 10.23 3.56 -4.00
CA MET A 178 9.85 4.71 -4.83
C MET A 178 8.88 5.62 -4.08
N VAL A 179 7.79 5.06 -3.55
CA VAL A 179 6.77 5.83 -2.83
C VAL A 179 7.35 6.57 -1.62
N SER A 180 8.28 5.96 -0.88
CA SER A 180 8.90 6.62 0.28
C SER A 180 9.81 7.81 -0.10
N THR A 181 10.46 7.75 -1.26
CA THR A 181 11.47 8.74 -1.69
C THR A 181 10.87 9.98 -2.35
N THR A 182 9.71 9.86 -3.03
CA THR A 182 9.06 10.99 -3.73
C THR A 182 8.51 12.06 -2.77
N ILE A 183 8.26 11.73 -1.50
CA ILE A 183 7.64 12.63 -0.50
C ILE A 183 8.67 13.63 0.11
N THR A 184 9.96 13.33 0.08
CA THR A 184 10.96 13.97 0.99
C THR A 184 11.86 15.01 0.35
N HIS A 185 11.78 15.25 -0.97
CA HIS A 185 12.75 16.08 -1.68
C HIS A 185 12.33 17.56 -1.83
N SER A 186 13.28 18.47 -1.59
CA SER A 186 13.15 19.91 -1.87
C SER A 186 13.09 20.17 -3.37
N LYS A 187 12.13 20.98 -3.84
CA LYS A 187 11.90 21.30 -5.27
C LYS A 187 12.77 22.46 -5.82
N ASN A 188 13.91 22.75 -5.18
CA ASN A 188 14.84 23.80 -5.61
C ASN A 188 16.16 23.16 -6.05
N PHE A 189 16.54 23.37 -7.31
CA PHE A 189 17.73 22.77 -7.93
C PHE A 189 18.70 23.84 -8.43
N ASN A 190 20.00 23.69 -8.17
CA ASN A 190 21.01 24.66 -8.60
C ASN A 190 21.64 24.30 -9.95
N ASN A 191 21.54 23.04 -10.37
CA ASN A 191 22.11 22.53 -11.61
C ASN A 191 21.36 21.28 -12.09
N ILE A 192 21.67 20.86 -13.32
CA ILE A 192 20.99 19.75 -13.98
C ILE A 192 21.30 18.39 -13.33
N ASP A 193 22.49 18.20 -12.75
CA ASP A 193 22.82 16.93 -12.10
C ASP A 193 22.02 16.72 -10.81
N GLU A 194 21.86 17.77 -9.99
CA GLU A 194 20.96 17.76 -8.83
C GLU A 194 19.51 17.47 -9.24
N TYR A 195 19.05 18.11 -10.32
CA TYR A 195 17.71 17.87 -10.86
C TYR A 195 17.54 16.42 -11.33
N LEU A 196 18.51 15.87 -12.04
CA LEU A 196 18.44 14.53 -12.61
C LEU A 196 18.43 13.43 -11.54
N GLU A 197 19.18 13.57 -10.46
CA GLU A 197 19.12 12.60 -9.34
C GLU A 197 17.72 12.55 -8.72
N PHE A 198 17.06 13.70 -8.58
CA PHE A 198 15.65 13.76 -8.17
C PHE A 198 14.72 13.19 -9.25
N ARG A 199 14.88 13.62 -10.50
CA ARG A 199 13.95 13.32 -11.59
C ARG A 199 13.95 11.84 -11.95
N ILE A 200 15.04 11.11 -11.79
CA ILE A 200 15.11 9.65 -11.97
C ILE A 200 14.19 8.91 -10.98
N LEU A 201 14.12 9.39 -9.73
CA LEU A 201 13.23 8.83 -8.72
C LEU A 201 11.77 9.23 -9.00
N ASP A 202 11.56 10.51 -9.31
CA ASP A 202 10.24 11.11 -9.59
C ASP A 202 9.57 10.51 -10.83
N THR A 203 10.34 10.23 -11.89
CA THR A 203 9.85 9.53 -13.11
C THR A 203 9.67 8.03 -12.92
N GLY A 204 10.00 7.49 -11.75
CA GLY A 204 9.76 6.08 -11.43
C GLY A 204 10.68 5.09 -12.14
N CYS A 205 11.88 5.49 -12.58
CA CYS A 205 12.78 4.60 -13.33
C CYS A 205 13.11 3.30 -12.57
N GLY A 206 13.29 3.37 -11.24
CA GLY A 206 13.54 2.18 -10.41
C GLY A 206 12.42 1.14 -10.49
N PHE A 207 11.17 1.60 -10.42
CA PHE A 207 9.99 0.75 -10.52
C PHE A 207 9.78 0.19 -11.93
N SER A 208 9.96 1.02 -12.97
CA SER A 208 9.93 0.53 -14.36
C SER A 208 10.98 -0.56 -14.59
N GLY A 209 12.16 -0.43 -13.96
CA GLY A 209 13.18 -1.47 -13.92
C GLY A 209 12.70 -2.77 -13.27
N GLY A 210 11.98 -2.66 -12.15
CA GLY A 210 11.32 -3.79 -11.50
C GLY A 210 10.28 -4.48 -12.37
N VAL A 211 9.46 -3.72 -13.10
CA VAL A 211 8.45 -4.28 -14.03
C VAL A 211 9.15 -5.03 -15.17
N ILE A 212 10.23 -4.48 -15.72
CA ILE A 212 11.06 -5.14 -16.75
C ILE A 212 11.60 -6.47 -16.21
N LEU A 213 12.20 -6.46 -15.02
CA LEU A 213 12.75 -7.66 -14.37
C LEU A 213 11.68 -8.72 -14.10
N PHE A 214 10.53 -8.32 -13.57
CA PHE A 214 9.39 -9.20 -13.34
C PHE A 214 8.90 -9.85 -14.65
N GLY A 215 8.70 -9.05 -15.69
CA GLY A 215 8.24 -9.52 -16.99
C GLY A 215 9.22 -10.49 -17.65
N MET A 216 10.53 -10.31 -17.45
CA MET A 216 11.57 -11.21 -17.96
C MET A 216 11.84 -12.41 -17.03
N GLY A 217 11.28 -12.45 -15.82
CA GLY A 217 11.56 -13.46 -14.81
C GLY A 217 13.02 -13.46 -14.33
N ILE A 218 13.61 -12.27 -14.18
CA ILE A 218 15.00 -12.09 -13.77
C ILE A 218 15.06 -11.52 -12.36
N ARG A 219 15.87 -12.15 -11.51
CA ARG A 219 16.19 -11.67 -10.16
C ARG A 219 17.67 -11.35 -10.03
N PRO A 220 18.07 -10.07 -10.14
CA PRO A 220 19.43 -9.63 -9.84
C PRO A 220 19.65 -9.59 -8.32
N THR A 221 20.88 -9.87 -7.89
CA THR A 221 21.34 -9.56 -6.52
C THR A 221 21.56 -8.07 -6.34
N ASP A 222 21.67 -7.59 -5.10
CA ASP A 222 21.96 -6.17 -4.82
C ASP A 222 23.28 -5.71 -5.46
N GLU A 223 24.27 -6.60 -5.52
CA GLU A 223 25.55 -6.31 -6.16
C GLU A 223 25.42 -6.24 -7.69
N GLU A 224 24.62 -7.14 -8.27
CA GLU A 224 24.27 -7.07 -9.69
C GLU A 224 23.51 -5.77 -10.01
N HIS A 225 22.59 -5.33 -9.15
CA HIS A 225 21.89 -4.04 -9.30
C HIS A 225 22.84 -2.84 -9.32
N LYS A 226 23.86 -2.83 -8.44
CA LYS A 226 24.87 -1.76 -8.44
C LYS A 226 25.66 -1.72 -9.75
N ILE A 227 26.10 -2.89 -10.22
CA ILE A 227 26.83 -3.01 -11.50
C ILE A 227 25.94 -2.54 -12.66
N ALA A 228 24.67 -2.97 -12.68
CA ALA A 228 23.72 -2.53 -13.71
C ALA A 228 23.52 -1.00 -13.68
N ARG A 229 23.41 -0.41 -12.49
CA ARG A 229 23.19 1.04 -12.30
C ARG A 229 24.28 1.89 -12.94
N GLU A 230 25.54 1.44 -12.95
CA GLU A 230 26.63 2.16 -13.61
C GLU A 230 26.41 2.35 -15.12
N VAL A 231 25.75 1.39 -15.77
CA VAL A 231 25.38 1.45 -17.19
C VAL A 231 24.02 2.15 -17.37
N LEU A 232 23.04 1.80 -16.53
CA LEU A 232 21.65 2.23 -16.67
C LEU A 232 21.40 3.69 -16.30
N ILE A 233 22.27 4.32 -15.50
CA ILE A 233 22.09 5.72 -15.12
C ILE A 233 22.00 6.66 -16.33
N ALA A 234 22.72 6.33 -17.41
CA ALA A 234 22.67 7.11 -18.65
C ALA A 234 21.29 7.02 -19.32
N VAL A 235 20.71 5.82 -19.44
CA VAL A 235 19.39 5.66 -20.06
C VAL A 235 18.26 6.25 -19.19
N TRP A 236 18.37 6.17 -17.86
CA TRP A 236 17.41 6.79 -16.96
C TRP A 236 17.43 8.31 -17.07
N ARG A 237 18.62 8.93 -17.13
CA ARG A 237 18.75 10.38 -17.37
C ARG A 237 18.19 10.78 -18.73
N ALA A 238 18.44 9.99 -19.76
CA ALA A 238 17.90 10.24 -21.09
C ALA A 238 16.36 10.19 -21.09
N LEU A 239 15.76 9.15 -20.49
CA LEU A 239 14.30 9.01 -20.38
C LEU A 239 13.65 10.14 -19.59
N ALA A 240 14.27 10.57 -18.49
CA ALA A 240 13.80 11.70 -17.69
C ALA A 240 13.72 12.99 -18.52
N LEU A 241 14.80 13.33 -19.25
CA LEU A 241 14.83 14.52 -20.10
C LEU A 241 13.93 14.40 -21.33
N LEU A 242 13.79 13.19 -21.87
CA LEU A 242 12.89 12.91 -22.98
C LEU A 242 11.44 13.17 -22.56
N ASN A 243 11.05 12.69 -21.37
CA ASN A 243 9.74 12.96 -20.79
C ASN A 243 9.51 14.47 -20.67
N ASP A 244 10.45 15.19 -20.04
CA ASP A 244 10.36 16.65 -19.88
C ASP A 244 10.22 17.39 -21.21
N TYR A 245 10.97 16.97 -22.24
CA TYR A 245 10.94 17.60 -23.56
C TYR A 245 9.56 17.50 -24.23
N PHE A 246 8.96 16.30 -24.22
CA PHE A 246 7.66 16.05 -24.84
C PHE A 246 6.49 16.53 -23.98
N SER A 247 6.60 16.45 -22.65
CA SER A 247 5.55 16.87 -21.72
C SER A 247 5.50 18.37 -21.47
N PHE A 248 6.58 19.11 -21.74
CA PHE A 248 6.73 20.52 -21.36
C PHE A 248 5.53 21.39 -21.76
N ASN A 249 5.09 21.33 -23.02
CA ASN A 249 4.01 22.20 -23.50
C ASN A 249 2.69 21.98 -22.75
N LYS A 250 2.43 20.73 -22.34
CA LYS A 250 1.26 20.37 -21.56
C LYS A 250 1.42 20.85 -20.11
N GLU A 251 2.52 20.48 -19.46
CA GLU A 251 2.80 20.84 -18.06
C GLU A 251 2.89 22.36 -17.86
N TYR A 252 3.45 23.08 -18.84
CA TYR A 252 3.54 24.54 -18.82
C TYR A 252 2.16 25.20 -18.92
N ARG A 253 1.24 24.63 -19.73
CA ARG A 253 -0.15 25.11 -19.77
C ARG A 253 -0.86 24.90 -18.44
N GLU A 254 -0.74 23.71 -17.86
CA GLU A 254 -1.31 23.38 -16.55
C GLU A 254 -0.75 24.29 -15.45
N PHE A 255 0.55 24.60 -15.51
CA PHE A 255 1.20 25.55 -14.62
C PHE A 255 0.64 26.97 -14.74
N LEU A 256 0.38 27.46 -15.95
CA LEU A 256 -0.22 28.79 -16.17
C LEU A 256 -1.67 28.88 -15.69
N GLU A 257 -2.40 27.76 -15.70
CA GLU A 257 -3.78 27.66 -15.22
C GLU A 257 -3.87 27.47 -13.69
N SER A 258 -2.76 27.17 -13.02
CA SER A 258 -2.70 26.85 -11.59
C SER A 258 -2.19 28.03 -10.75
N ASP A 259 -3.01 28.54 -9.83
CA ASP A 259 -2.60 29.59 -8.89
C ASP A 259 -1.56 29.06 -7.87
N GLY A 260 -0.28 29.44 -8.04
CA GLY A 260 0.79 29.18 -7.08
C GLY A 260 1.49 27.83 -7.17
N ALA A 261 1.32 27.09 -8.28
CA ALA A 261 2.08 25.86 -8.55
C ALA A 261 3.56 26.16 -8.85
N THR A 262 4.44 25.16 -8.74
CA THR A 262 5.84 25.23 -9.20
C THR A 262 6.03 24.21 -10.31
N LEU A 263 6.52 24.63 -11.48
CA LEU A 263 6.80 23.73 -12.59
C LEU A 263 8.14 23.02 -12.39
N VAL A 264 8.11 21.69 -12.31
CA VAL A 264 9.29 20.84 -12.11
C VAL A 264 9.63 20.13 -13.42
N ASN A 265 10.31 20.84 -14.30
CA ASN A 265 10.65 20.37 -15.65
C ASN A 265 12.01 20.94 -16.09
N ALA A 266 12.87 20.15 -16.71
CA ALA A 266 14.21 20.58 -17.15
C ALA A 266 14.16 21.80 -18.08
N VAL A 267 13.20 21.88 -19.01
CA VAL A 267 13.07 23.02 -19.93
C VAL A 267 12.83 24.30 -19.14
N TRP A 268 11.93 24.24 -18.15
CA TRP A 268 11.66 25.37 -17.26
C TRP A 268 12.90 25.78 -16.47
N LEU A 269 13.64 24.82 -15.91
CA LEU A 269 14.86 25.11 -15.15
C LEU A 269 15.93 25.76 -16.02
N TYR A 270 16.13 25.31 -17.27
CA TYR A 270 17.06 25.95 -18.20
C TYR A 270 16.62 27.36 -18.60
N MET A 271 15.32 27.61 -18.75
CA MET A 271 14.79 28.97 -18.92
C MET A 271 15.18 29.87 -17.74
N GLN A 272 15.03 29.38 -16.50
CA GLN A 272 15.35 30.14 -15.29
C GLN A 272 16.86 30.35 -15.10
N TRP A 273 17.68 29.31 -15.29
CA TRP A 273 19.13 29.38 -15.08
C TRP A 273 19.84 30.20 -16.15
N GLY A 274 19.37 30.12 -17.40
CA GLY A 274 20.02 30.73 -18.56
C GLY A 274 19.33 31.97 -19.11
N ASN A 275 18.15 32.34 -18.59
CA ASN A 275 17.28 33.37 -19.17
C ASN A 275 17.01 33.12 -20.67
N LEU A 276 16.71 31.87 -21.00
CA LEU A 276 16.48 31.38 -22.37
C LEU A 276 15.00 31.43 -22.73
N ASP A 277 14.69 31.58 -24.01
CA ASP A 277 13.34 31.31 -24.52
C ASP A 277 13.05 29.80 -24.55
N ILE A 278 11.77 29.45 -24.73
CA ILE A 278 11.28 28.07 -24.69
C ILE A 278 11.98 27.20 -25.72
N GLU A 279 12.10 27.65 -26.98
CA GLU A 279 12.65 26.83 -28.06
C GLU A 279 14.15 26.59 -27.84
N THR A 280 14.88 27.62 -27.41
CA THR A 280 16.29 27.49 -27.05
C THR A 280 16.48 26.55 -25.84
N ALA A 281 15.65 26.64 -24.81
CA ALA A 281 15.72 25.74 -23.66
C ALA A 281 15.37 24.30 -24.02
N LYS A 282 14.37 24.07 -24.88
CA LYS A 282 14.02 22.75 -25.40
C LYS A 282 15.16 22.15 -26.20
N GLU A 283 15.86 22.95 -27.00
CA GLU A 283 17.02 22.49 -27.76
C GLU A 283 18.17 22.05 -26.84
N VAL A 284 18.45 22.80 -25.77
CA VAL A 284 19.45 22.40 -24.75
C VAL A 284 19.08 21.07 -24.09
N VAL A 285 17.81 20.88 -23.71
CA VAL A 285 17.33 19.61 -23.15
C VAL A 285 17.44 18.47 -24.16
N ARG A 286 17.12 18.72 -25.43
CA ARG A 286 17.24 17.77 -26.54
C ARG A 286 18.68 17.29 -26.72
N GLU A 287 19.63 18.23 -26.82
CA GLU A 287 21.06 17.91 -26.95
C GLU A 287 21.58 17.10 -25.75
N LYS A 288 21.13 17.45 -24.53
CA LYS A 288 21.53 16.73 -23.32
C LYS A 288 20.96 15.32 -23.26
N ALA A 289 19.71 15.12 -23.66
CA ALA A 289 19.10 13.80 -23.77
C ALA A 289 19.86 12.92 -24.77
N LEU A 290 20.22 13.47 -25.95
CA LEU A 290 21.01 12.77 -26.97
C LEU A 290 22.42 12.39 -26.47
N GLU A 291 23.06 13.25 -25.70
CA GLU A 291 24.36 12.94 -25.06
C GLU A 291 24.25 11.68 -24.19
N PHE A 292 23.20 11.59 -23.37
CA PHE A 292 22.96 10.43 -22.51
C PHE A 292 22.54 9.17 -23.28
N GLU A 293 21.77 9.30 -24.37
CA GLU A 293 21.47 8.18 -25.28
C GLU A 293 22.73 7.55 -25.86
N GLN A 294 23.60 8.38 -26.43
CA GLN A 294 24.85 7.92 -27.03
C GLN A 294 25.80 7.34 -25.98
N LYS A 295 25.83 7.92 -24.78
CA LYS A 295 26.57 7.37 -23.64
C LYS A 295 26.04 5.97 -23.27
N PHE A 296 24.73 5.78 -23.16
CA PHE A 296 24.15 4.48 -22.85
C PHE A 296 24.48 3.44 -23.92
N LEU A 297 24.33 3.75 -25.21
CA LEU A 297 24.67 2.83 -26.30
C LEU A 297 26.14 2.38 -26.24
N LYS A 298 27.04 3.32 -25.94
CA LYS A 298 28.48 3.04 -25.76
C LYS A 298 28.74 2.15 -24.55
N ASP A 299 28.19 2.50 -23.38
CA ASP A 299 28.40 1.78 -22.13
C ASP A 299 27.80 0.36 -22.20
N ARG A 300 26.62 0.22 -22.82
CA ARG A 300 26.01 -1.08 -23.16
C ARG A 300 26.94 -1.92 -24.04
N GLN A 301 27.46 -1.35 -25.12
CA GLN A 301 28.34 -2.08 -26.02
C GLN A 301 29.63 -2.52 -25.33
N GLU A 302 30.20 -1.67 -24.48
CA GLU A 302 31.38 -2.00 -23.69
C GLU A 302 31.08 -3.09 -22.66
N PHE A 303 29.93 -3.01 -21.98
CA PHE A 303 29.49 -4.02 -21.02
C PHE A 303 29.37 -5.40 -21.67
N LEU A 304 28.71 -5.49 -22.83
CA LEU A 304 28.53 -6.74 -23.58
C LEU A 304 29.84 -7.28 -24.16
N LYS A 305 30.85 -6.45 -24.42
CA LYS A 305 32.17 -6.90 -24.87
C LYS A 305 33.04 -7.42 -23.73
N THR A 306 32.98 -6.76 -22.58
CA THR A 306 33.89 -6.99 -21.44
C THR A 306 33.41 -8.13 -20.54
N HIS A 307 32.10 -8.39 -20.48
CA HIS A 307 31.53 -9.41 -19.61
C HIS A 307 31.20 -10.69 -20.39
N SER A 308 31.78 -11.82 -19.95
CA SER A 308 31.56 -13.16 -20.54
C SER A 308 30.23 -13.80 -20.09
N HIS A 309 29.96 -15.05 -20.53
CA HIS A 309 28.78 -15.89 -20.21
C HIS A 309 28.40 -16.02 -18.72
N ARG A 310 29.16 -15.45 -17.77
CA ARG A 310 28.83 -15.45 -16.33
C ARG A 310 27.78 -14.40 -15.94
N ASN A 311 27.54 -13.36 -16.77
CA ASN A 311 26.65 -12.24 -16.44
C ASN A 311 25.41 -12.16 -17.34
N THR A 312 24.87 -13.31 -17.77
CA THR A 312 23.71 -13.36 -18.70
C THR A 312 22.47 -12.63 -18.17
N ARG A 313 22.22 -12.66 -16.86
CA ARG A 313 21.11 -11.92 -16.23
C ARG A 313 21.26 -10.40 -16.36
N LEU A 314 22.46 -9.88 -16.13
CA LEU A 314 22.74 -8.44 -16.24
C LEU A 314 22.68 -7.97 -17.68
N ALA A 315 23.25 -8.74 -18.61
CA ALA A 315 23.13 -8.47 -20.04
C ALA A 315 21.66 -8.39 -20.45
N LYS A 316 20.83 -9.36 -20.03
CA LYS A 316 19.38 -9.35 -20.26
C LYS A 316 18.69 -8.11 -19.70
N TYR A 317 19.04 -7.69 -18.48
CA TYR A 317 18.44 -6.51 -17.87
C TYR A 317 18.81 -5.21 -18.60
N ILE A 318 20.08 -5.06 -19.01
CA ILE A 318 20.55 -3.92 -19.81
C ILE A 318 19.88 -3.91 -21.19
N GLU A 319 19.74 -5.08 -21.83
CA GLU A 319 18.98 -5.20 -23.09
C GLU A 319 17.50 -4.86 -22.91
N GLY A 320 16.89 -5.22 -21.77
CA GLY A 320 15.53 -4.82 -21.44
C GLY A 320 15.36 -3.30 -21.47
N TRP A 321 16.29 -2.57 -20.87
CA TRP A 321 16.31 -1.11 -20.91
C TRP A 321 16.62 -0.52 -22.28
N TYR A 322 17.43 -1.17 -23.10
CA TYR A 322 17.65 -0.77 -24.49
C TYR A 322 16.34 -0.76 -25.29
N TYR A 323 15.53 -1.80 -25.14
CA TYR A 323 14.22 -1.86 -25.81
C TYR A 323 13.18 -0.95 -25.17
N ALA A 324 13.18 -0.80 -23.84
CA ALA A 324 12.32 0.14 -23.15
C ALA A 324 12.58 1.57 -23.63
N MET A 325 13.85 1.97 -23.74
CA MET A 325 14.24 3.27 -24.30
C MET A 325 13.78 3.43 -25.74
N SER A 326 14.04 2.43 -26.58
CA SER A 326 13.57 2.44 -27.97
C SER A 326 12.06 2.68 -28.02
N ALA A 327 11.26 1.88 -27.31
CA ALA A 327 9.82 2.02 -27.28
C ALA A 327 9.36 3.38 -26.76
N SER A 328 9.96 3.92 -25.70
CA SER A 328 9.63 5.24 -25.18
C SER A 328 9.88 6.33 -26.23
N LEU A 329 10.99 6.30 -26.95
CA LEU A 329 11.29 7.28 -28.01
C LEU A 329 10.19 7.29 -29.08
N TRP A 330 9.77 6.11 -29.54
CA TRP A 330 8.75 5.98 -30.58
C TRP A 330 7.35 6.29 -30.06
N TRP A 331 7.04 5.89 -28.83
CA TRP A 331 5.74 6.12 -28.21
C TRP A 331 5.50 7.60 -27.93
N ASN A 332 6.51 8.36 -27.46
CA ASN A 332 6.36 9.78 -27.16
C ASN A 332 5.99 10.63 -28.40
N LEU A 333 6.35 10.18 -29.61
CA LEU A 333 6.07 10.91 -30.87
C LEU A 333 4.59 10.94 -31.26
N ASP A 334 3.80 9.98 -30.79
CA ASP A 334 2.37 9.86 -31.15
C ASP A 334 1.47 9.60 -29.93
N CYS A 335 2.03 9.65 -28.72
CA CYS A 335 1.24 9.39 -27.53
C CYS A 335 0.10 10.41 -27.40
N PRO A 336 -1.17 9.97 -27.25
CA PRO A 336 -2.31 10.85 -27.02
C PRO A 336 -2.15 11.77 -25.81
N ARG A 337 -1.31 11.40 -24.84
CA ARG A 337 -1.00 12.18 -23.62
C ARG A 337 -0.42 13.56 -23.92
N TYR A 338 0.40 13.69 -24.97
CA TYR A 338 1.06 14.96 -25.32
C TYR A 338 0.42 15.67 -26.52
N HIS A 339 -0.36 14.93 -27.31
CA HIS A 339 -0.97 15.39 -28.56
C HIS A 339 -2.50 15.62 -28.43
N LEU A 340 -2.93 16.26 -27.33
CA LEU A 340 -4.34 16.59 -27.14
C LEU A 340 -4.82 17.53 -28.26
N ALA A 341 -5.81 17.11 -29.04
CA ALA A 341 -6.52 18.00 -29.95
C ALA A 341 -7.17 19.13 -29.14
N PRO A 342 -7.07 20.41 -29.57
CA PRO A 342 -7.74 21.49 -28.88
C PRO A 342 -9.26 21.23 -28.89
N PRO A 343 -9.98 21.50 -27.79
CA PRO A 343 -11.43 21.37 -27.78
C PRO A 343 -12.03 22.48 -28.66
N ASN A 344 -12.36 22.14 -29.91
CA ASN A 344 -13.03 22.96 -30.94
C ASN A 344 -12.35 24.30 -31.34
N PRO A 345 -12.14 24.56 -32.64
CA PRO A 345 -11.70 25.87 -33.11
C PRO A 345 -12.91 26.80 -33.28
N GLU A 346 -13.16 27.68 -32.32
CA GLU A 346 -13.80 28.97 -32.64
C GLU A 346 -12.74 30.07 -32.79
N PRO A 347 -12.94 31.06 -33.67
CA PRO A 347 -11.86 31.92 -34.15
C PRO A 347 -11.53 33.03 -33.16
N THR A 348 -10.23 33.18 -32.88
CA THR A 348 -9.56 34.37 -32.29
C THR A 348 -10.11 34.85 -30.95
N ASP A 349 -9.62 34.27 -29.86
CA ASP A 349 -9.81 34.76 -28.51
C ASP A 349 -9.10 36.13 -28.31
N PRO A 350 -9.81 37.21 -27.96
CA PRO A 350 -9.25 38.52 -27.65
C PRO A 350 -8.21 38.51 -26.50
N LEU A 351 -8.18 37.48 -25.64
CA LEU A 351 -7.25 37.39 -24.52
C LEU A 351 -5.78 37.34 -24.95
N VAL A 352 -5.48 36.73 -26.11
CA VAL A 352 -4.08 36.58 -26.57
C VAL A 352 -3.47 37.94 -26.90
N LYS A 353 -4.27 38.88 -27.41
CA LYS A 353 -3.83 40.27 -27.65
C LYS A 353 -3.70 41.08 -26.37
N GLU A 354 -4.55 40.83 -25.38
CA GLU A 354 -4.52 41.55 -24.10
C GLU A 354 -3.29 41.15 -23.25
N ILE A 355 -2.81 39.92 -23.41
CA ILE A 355 -1.60 39.41 -22.73
C ILE A 355 -0.32 40.02 -23.35
N GLU A 356 -0.26 40.20 -24.67
CA GLU A 356 0.87 40.87 -25.34
C GLU A 356 1.01 42.35 -24.96
N GLU A 357 -0.11 43.07 -24.73
CA GLU A 357 -0.09 44.48 -24.31
C GLU A 357 0.27 44.66 -22.82
N ARG A 358 -0.02 43.67 -21.96
CA ARG A 358 0.31 43.71 -20.52
C ARG A 358 1.79 43.49 -20.20
N LEU A 359 2.58 42.96 -21.14
CA LEU A 359 4.03 42.77 -20.99
C LEU A 359 4.85 44.08 -21.08
N GLY A 360 4.20 45.23 -21.31
CA GLY A 360 4.89 46.52 -21.51
C GLY A 360 5.02 47.45 -20.30
N ASN A 361 4.38 47.18 -19.15
CA ASN A 361 4.40 48.15 -18.04
C ASN A 361 4.46 47.48 -16.66
N THR A 362 5.65 47.38 -16.09
CA THR A 362 5.86 47.10 -14.66
C THR A 362 6.02 48.39 -13.86
N ALA A 363 5.11 48.63 -12.92
CA ALA A 363 5.38 49.39 -11.71
C ALA A 363 4.56 48.82 -10.54
N VAL A 364 5.28 48.31 -9.54
CA VAL A 364 4.78 47.66 -8.33
C VAL A 364 4.30 48.72 -7.31
N SER A 365 3.23 48.42 -6.58
CA SER A 365 3.00 48.96 -5.23
C SER A 365 2.20 47.94 -4.40
N PRO A 366 2.57 47.67 -3.13
CA PRO A 366 1.94 46.64 -2.33
C PRO A 366 0.69 47.16 -1.62
N SER A 367 -0.39 46.37 -1.62
CA SER A 367 -1.55 46.64 -0.78
C SER A 367 -1.80 45.51 0.22
N SER A 368 -1.86 45.96 1.47
CA SER A 368 -2.41 45.40 2.72
C SER A 368 -2.97 43.98 2.78
N SER A 369 -2.38 43.21 3.71
CA SER A 369 -2.94 42.02 4.35
C SER A 369 -4.31 42.27 5.00
N LYS A 370 -5.32 41.44 4.66
CA LYS A 370 -6.52 41.24 5.46
C LYS A 370 -6.35 39.95 6.28
N ALA A 371 -6.27 40.10 7.60
CA ALA A 371 -6.35 38.98 8.53
C ALA A 371 -7.78 38.46 8.61
N LYS A 372 -7.92 37.13 8.55
CA LYS A 372 -9.18 36.41 8.79
C LYS A 372 -9.47 36.44 10.30
N ASN A 373 -10.69 36.84 10.65
CA ASN A 373 -11.25 36.67 11.99
C ASN A 373 -11.69 35.21 12.15
N GLU A 374 -10.99 34.44 12.98
CA GLU A 374 -11.51 33.22 13.58
C GLU A 374 -12.04 33.56 14.97
N THR A 375 -13.36 33.52 15.12
CA THR A 375 -14.03 33.55 16.42
C THR A 375 -14.03 32.14 16.99
N ALA A 376 -13.05 31.83 17.82
CA ALA A 376 -13.10 30.69 18.74
C ALA A 376 -13.85 31.13 20.00
N GLU A 377 -15.10 30.70 20.16
CA GLU A 377 -15.78 30.75 21.45
C GLU A 377 -15.12 29.75 22.39
N ALA A 378 -14.28 30.24 23.31
CA ALA A 378 -13.70 29.44 24.37
C ALA A 378 -14.81 29.08 25.38
N SER A 379 -15.16 27.80 25.45
CA SER A 379 -15.99 27.25 26.53
C SER A 379 -15.22 27.35 27.86
N ASN A 380 -15.70 28.18 28.78
CA ASN A 380 -15.17 28.36 30.14
C ASN A 380 -15.54 27.18 31.07
N GLU A 381 -15.38 25.93 30.64
CA GLU A 381 -15.52 24.77 31.53
C GLU A 381 -14.22 24.56 32.31
N VAL A 382 -14.31 24.60 33.64
CA VAL A 382 -13.17 24.39 34.56
C VAL A 382 -12.75 22.91 34.62
N LEU A 383 -13.67 22.00 34.31
CA LEU A 383 -13.45 20.57 34.23
C LEU A 383 -13.83 20.12 32.81
N ASP A 384 -12.83 19.72 32.03
CA ASP A 384 -13.01 19.25 30.65
C ASP A 384 -12.73 17.73 30.55
N THR A 385 -12.79 17.20 29.33
CA THR A 385 -12.50 15.79 29.05
C THR A 385 -11.02 15.48 28.92
N LYS A 386 -10.11 16.44 29.14
CA LYS A 386 -8.68 16.27 28.84
C LYS A 386 -8.07 15.15 29.68
N LEU A 387 -8.17 15.25 31.01
CA LEU A 387 -7.65 14.22 31.93
C LEU A 387 -8.28 12.85 31.68
N LEU A 388 -9.55 12.84 31.27
CA LEU A 388 -10.29 11.62 30.97
C LEU A 388 -9.79 10.92 29.71
N LEU A 389 -9.31 11.67 28.72
CA LEU A 389 -8.83 11.14 27.45
C LEU A 389 -7.32 10.85 27.43
N GLU A 390 -6.54 11.34 28.41
CA GLU A 390 -5.08 11.11 28.45
C GLU A 390 -4.66 9.64 28.31
N PRO A 391 -5.25 8.65 29.03
CA PRO A 391 -4.90 7.23 28.81
C PRO A 391 -5.25 6.71 27.41
N TYR A 392 -6.34 7.23 26.82
CA TYR A 392 -6.74 6.89 25.45
C TYR A 392 -5.75 7.47 24.44
N GLU A 393 -5.44 8.77 24.55
CA GLU A 393 -4.50 9.51 23.70
C GLU A 393 -3.11 8.89 23.75
N TYR A 394 -2.66 8.50 24.95
CA TYR A 394 -1.42 7.76 25.14
C TYR A 394 -1.42 6.46 24.33
N LEU A 395 -2.48 5.66 24.40
CA LEU A 395 -2.53 4.37 23.70
C LEU A 395 -2.60 4.51 22.17
N ILE A 396 -3.34 5.51 21.67
CA ILE A 396 -3.41 5.76 20.22
C ILE A 396 -2.17 6.46 19.66
N SER A 397 -1.34 7.07 20.51
CA SER A 397 -0.04 7.62 20.10
C SER A 397 0.97 6.53 19.72
N MET A 398 0.75 5.29 20.17
CA MET A 398 1.59 4.15 19.84
C MET A 398 1.25 3.57 18.46
N PRO A 399 2.25 3.13 17.67
CA PRO A 399 2.01 2.52 16.36
C PRO A 399 1.01 1.36 16.42
N SER A 400 0.01 1.34 15.55
CA SER A 400 -1.02 0.29 15.49
C SER A 400 -1.09 -0.31 14.10
N LYS A 401 -1.49 -1.59 13.99
CA LYS A 401 -1.57 -2.30 12.70
C LYS A 401 -2.76 -1.88 11.82
N GLY A 402 -3.67 -1.01 12.29
CA GLY A 402 -4.79 -0.47 11.48
C GLY A 402 -5.82 -1.49 10.96
N VAL A 403 -5.69 -2.78 11.29
CA VAL A 403 -6.45 -3.90 10.71
C VAL A 403 -7.97 -3.68 10.66
N ARG A 404 -8.56 -3.16 11.74
CA ARG A 404 -10.03 -3.00 11.83
C ARG A 404 -10.55 -1.87 10.95
N GLU A 405 -9.80 -0.77 10.86
CA GLU A 405 -10.12 0.34 9.96
C GLU A 405 -10.00 -0.13 8.50
N ALA A 406 -8.95 -0.88 8.18
CA ALA A 406 -8.76 -1.50 6.86
C ALA A 406 -9.86 -2.52 6.52
N PHE A 407 -10.33 -3.29 7.51
CA PHE A 407 -11.44 -4.23 7.32
C PHE A 407 -12.75 -3.51 6.99
N VAL A 408 -13.06 -2.42 7.71
CA VAL A 408 -14.24 -1.57 7.42
C VAL A 408 -14.11 -0.93 6.03
N ASP A 409 -12.93 -0.42 5.67
CA ASP A 409 -12.67 0.11 4.32
C ASP A 409 -12.90 -0.94 3.24
N ALA A 410 -12.37 -2.15 3.43
CA ALA A 410 -12.49 -3.24 2.48
C ALA A 410 -13.95 -3.67 2.30
N LEU A 411 -14.71 -3.82 3.39
CA LEU A 411 -16.13 -4.13 3.31
C LEU A 411 -16.94 -3.02 2.64
N ASN A 412 -16.57 -1.75 2.87
CA ASN A 412 -17.34 -0.62 2.34
C ASN A 412 -17.41 -0.58 0.80
N LEU A 413 -16.53 -1.32 0.12
CA LEU A 413 -16.58 -1.49 -1.32
C LEU A 413 -17.81 -2.26 -1.81
N TRP A 414 -18.35 -3.14 -0.97
CA TRP A 414 -19.64 -3.78 -1.21
C TRP A 414 -20.79 -2.93 -0.67
N PHE A 415 -20.66 -2.43 0.56
CA PHE A 415 -21.76 -1.73 1.27
C PHE A 415 -22.02 -0.30 0.77
N SER A 416 -21.04 0.37 0.18
CA SER A 416 -21.13 1.74 -0.36
C SER A 416 -21.71 2.76 0.63
N ILE A 417 -21.30 2.70 1.90
CA ILE A 417 -21.73 3.62 2.95
C ILE A 417 -21.09 5.00 2.73
N PRO A 418 -21.86 6.11 2.87
CA PRO A 418 -21.33 7.46 2.74
C PRO A 418 -20.24 7.79 3.77
N GLU A 419 -19.20 8.54 3.35
CA GLU A 419 -18.01 8.81 4.18
C GLU A 419 -18.30 9.39 5.58
N PRO A 420 -19.23 10.34 5.77
CA PRO A 420 -19.51 10.87 7.11
C PRO A 420 -20.00 9.79 8.09
N HIS A 421 -20.72 8.79 7.60
CA HIS A 421 -21.20 7.67 8.42
C HIS A 421 -20.12 6.61 8.58
N LEU A 422 -19.37 6.31 7.52
CA LEU A 422 -18.24 5.39 7.57
C LEU A 422 -17.19 5.85 8.59
N THR A 423 -16.87 7.15 8.60
CA THR A 423 -15.94 7.76 9.55
C THR A 423 -16.42 7.58 10.99
N LYS A 424 -17.71 7.80 11.25
CA LYS A 424 -18.29 7.57 12.58
C LYS A 424 -18.23 6.09 12.99
N ILE A 425 -18.57 5.17 12.08
CA ILE A 425 -18.49 3.73 12.34
C ILE A 425 -17.05 3.32 12.70
N LYS A 426 -16.05 3.85 11.97
CA LYS A 426 -14.64 3.62 12.27
C LYS A 426 -14.23 4.17 13.64
N ASP A 427 -14.63 5.41 13.99
CA ASP A 427 -14.28 6.01 15.29
C ASP A 427 -14.94 5.26 16.46
N ILE A 428 -16.20 4.84 16.31
CA ILE A 428 -16.88 3.97 17.29
C ILE A 428 -16.09 2.67 17.47
N GLY A 429 -15.77 1.97 16.37
CA GLY A 429 -15.02 0.71 16.43
C GLY A 429 -13.62 0.88 17.04
N LYS A 430 -12.93 1.98 16.72
CA LYS A 430 -11.61 2.33 17.26
C LYS A 430 -11.67 2.57 18.76
N LYS A 431 -12.59 3.41 19.25
CA LYS A 431 -12.71 3.71 20.68
C LYS A 431 -13.16 2.52 21.49
N LEU A 432 -14.07 1.68 20.96
CA LEU A 432 -14.43 0.41 21.59
C LEU A 432 -13.24 -0.53 21.72
N HIS A 433 -12.43 -0.67 20.66
CA HIS A 433 -11.23 -1.49 20.72
C HIS A 433 -10.20 -0.94 21.71
N THR A 434 -9.99 0.38 21.74
CA THR A 434 -9.07 0.99 22.70
C THR A 434 -9.56 0.82 24.13
N ALA A 435 -10.86 1.00 24.37
CA ALA A 435 -11.47 0.77 25.68
C ALA A 435 -11.25 -0.68 26.14
N SER A 436 -11.43 -1.66 25.24
CA SER A 436 -11.19 -3.06 25.57
C SER A 436 -9.71 -3.32 25.90
N ILE A 437 -8.76 -2.71 25.18
CA ILE A 437 -7.33 -2.84 25.50
C ILE A 437 -7.00 -2.25 26.88
N LEU A 438 -7.53 -1.06 27.19
CA LEU A 438 -7.28 -0.42 28.49
C LEU A 438 -7.74 -1.29 29.66
N LEU A 439 -8.87 -2.00 29.49
CA LEU A 439 -9.37 -2.95 30.48
C LEU A 439 -8.57 -4.26 30.48
N ASP A 440 -8.32 -4.87 29.32
CA ASP A 440 -7.52 -6.11 29.20
C ASP A 440 -6.14 -5.94 29.86
N ASP A 441 -5.42 -4.83 29.59
CA ASP A 441 -4.10 -4.55 30.21
C ASP A 441 -4.15 -4.58 31.74
N ILE A 442 -5.26 -4.17 32.36
CA ILE A 442 -5.46 -4.18 33.81
C ILE A 442 -5.86 -5.57 34.29
N GLU A 443 -6.81 -6.21 33.59
CA GLU A 443 -7.33 -7.54 33.91
C GLU A 443 -6.23 -8.61 33.84
N ASP A 444 -5.25 -8.42 32.95
CA ASP A 444 -4.10 -9.31 32.75
C ASP A 444 -2.85 -8.86 33.53
N ASN A 445 -2.86 -7.68 34.15
CA ASN A 445 -1.70 -7.04 34.80
C ASN A 445 -0.49 -6.89 33.85
N SER A 446 -0.74 -6.60 32.58
CA SER A 446 0.29 -6.48 31.54
C SER A 446 1.18 -5.25 31.78
N PRO A 447 2.49 -5.39 32.05
CA PRO A 447 3.36 -4.24 32.33
C PRO A 447 3.69 -3.43 31.07
N LEU A 448 3.65 -4.05 29.90
CA LEU A 448 4.04 -3.47 28.63
C LEU A 448 2.95 -3.62 27.57
N ARG A 449 2.83 -2.60 26.72
CA ARG A 449 2.01 -2.60 25.50
C ARG A 449 2.82 -1.96 24.38
N ARG A 450 3.08 -2.73 23.31
CA ARG A 450 3.81 -2.27 22.11
C ARG A 450 5.20 -1.70 22.44
N GLY A 451 5.91 -2.32 23.38
CA GLY A 451 7.25 -1.93 23.83
C GLY A 451 7.28 -0.73 24.78
N GLN A 452 6.11 -0.15 25.11
CA GLN A 452 5.96 0.95 26.05
C GLN A 452 5.23 0.48 27.32
N LYS A 453 5.26 1.26 28.39
CA LYS A 453 4.49 0.94 29.61
C LYS A 453 2.99 0.92 29.31
N SER A 454 2.25 -0.03 29.86
CA SER A 454 0.80 -0.04 29.73
C SER A 454 0.15 1.19 30.38
N ALA A 455 -1.02 1.60 29.90
CA ALA A 455 -1.64 2.86 30.33
C ALA A 455 -1.90 2.90 31.85
N HIS A 456 -2.31 1.78 32.46
CA HIS A 456 -2.55 1.71 33.90
C HIS A 456 -1.25 1.83 34.73
N VAL A 457 -0.09 1.49 34.16
CA VAL A 457 1.22 1.68 34.82
C VAL A 457 1.62 3.16 34.82
N VAL A 458 1.20 3.92 33.81
CA VAL A 458 1.51 5.36 33.67
C VAL A 458 0.52 6.23 34.46
N TYR A 459 -0.78 5.97 34.32
CA TYR A 459 -1.86 6.82 34.85
C TYR A 459 -2.55 6.24 36.08
N GLY A 460 -2.23 5.00 36.47
CA GLY A 460 -2.92 4.26 37.52
C GLY A 460 -4.17 3.53 37.02
N GLU A 461 -4.49 2.41 37.67
CA GLU A 461 -5.65 1.56 37.35
C GLU A 461 -6.96 2.34 37.36
N GLY A 462 -7.20 3.14 38.41
CA GLY A 462 -8.46 3.88 38.57
C GLY A 462 -8.73 4.86 37.42
N GLN A 463 -7.71 5.56 36.95
CA GLN A 463 -7.86 6.50 35.83
C GLN A 463 -8.06 5.75 34.51
N ALA A 464 -7.29 4.70 34.26
CA ALA A 464 -7.41 3.90 33.04
C ALA A 464 -8.81 3.23 32.93
N ILE A 465 -9.35 2.69 34.04
CA ILE A 465 -10.73 2.16 34.11
C ILE A 465 -11.75 3.26 33.81
N ASN A 466 -11.60 4.44 34.41
CA ASN A 466 -12.51 5.55 34.20
C ASN A 466 -12.53 6.01 32.73
N SER A 467 -11.35 6.14 32.12
CA SER A 467 -11.21 6.43 30.69
C SER A 467 -11.87 5.38 29.81
N ALA A 468 -11.63 4.08 30.07
CA ALA A 468 -12.24 3.00 29.31
C ALA A 468 -13.78 3.00 29.39
N ASN A 469 -14.33 3.17 30.60
CA ASN A 469 -15.77 3.25 30.81
C ASN A 469 -16.38 4.45 30.08
N TYR A 470 -15.72 5.61 30.11
CA TYR A 470 -16.17 6.77 29.35
C TYR A 470 -16.21 6.50 27.84
N LEU A 471 -15.18 5.87 27.27
CA LEU A 471 -15.15 5.52 25.85
C LEU A 471 -16.29 4.59 25.45
N ILE A 472 -16.65 3.62 26.30
CA ILE A 472 -17.79 2.72 26.06
C ILE A 472 -19.12 3.51 26.05
N ILE A 473 -19.32 4.41 27.02
CA ILE A 473 -20.52 5.27 27.08
C ILE A 473 -20.58 6.23 25.89
N TRP A 474 -19.44 6.81 25.51
CA TRP A 474 -19.32 7.65 24.33
C TRP A 474 -19.69 6.87 23.06
N ALA A 475 -19.17 5.65 22.90
CA ALA A 475 -19.45 4.80 21.75
C ALA A 475 -20.93 4.39 21.69
N MET A 476 -21.55 4.15 22.85
CA MET A 476 -22.99 3.91 22.96
C MET A 476 -23.79 5.13 22.47
N ASP A 477 -23.43 6.34 22.91
CA ASP A 477 -24.13 7.57 22.52
C ASP A 477 -23.95 7.88 21.04
N GLU A 478 -22.74 7.71 20.49
CA GLU A 478 -22.49 7.90 19.06
C GLU A 478 -23.21 6.86 18.20
N THR A 479 -23.26 5.59 18.65
CA THR A 479 -24.04 4.55 17.96
C THR A 479 -25.53 4.90 17.94
N ARG A 480 -26.07 5.42 19.06
CA ARG A 480 -27.46 5.91 19.15
C ARG A 480 -27.72 7.08 18.19
N ARG A 481 -26.75 7.99 18.02
CA ARG A 481 -26.82 9.16 17.12
C ARG A 481 -26.82 8.79 15.64
N LEU A 482 -26.54 7.54 15.27
CA LEU A 482 -26.67 7.05 13.88
C LEU A 482 -28.14 6.96 13.41
N GLY A 483 -29.12 7.10 14.31
CA GLY A 483 -30.51 7.39 13.92
C GLY A 483 -31.42 6.18 13.68
N ASN A 484 -30.98 4.96 14.00
CA ASN A 484 -31.79 3.73 13.92
C ASN A 484 -31.63 2.90 15.22
N SER A 485 -32.74 2.41 15.78
CA SER A 485 -32.72 1.61 17.01
C SER A 485 -31.94 0.31 16.87
N ILE A 486 -31.87 -0.25 15.67
CA ILE A 486 -31.11 -1.49 15.40
C ILE A 486 -29.63 -1.34 15.76
N PHE A 487 -29.04 -0.15 15.58
CA PHE A 487 -27.62 0.08 15.90
C PHE A 487 -27.36 -0.05 17.40
N SER A 488 -28.27 0.49 18.22
CA SER A 488 -28.21 0.35 19.69
C SER A 488 -28.40 -1.11 20.11
N GLU A 489 -29.33 -1.84 19.47
CA GLU A 489 -29.54 -3.26 19.74
C GLU A 489 -28.28 -4.09 19.45
N ILE A 490 -27.67 -3.88 18.28
CA ILE A 490 -26.39 -4.50 17.89
C ILE A 490 -25.29 -4.15 18.90
N PHE A 491 -25.18 -2.89 19.30
CA PHE A 491 -24.19 -2.44 20.30
C PHE A 491 -24.35 -3.19 21.62
N PHE A 492 -25.56 -3.26 22.17
CA PHE A 492 -25.79 -3.90 23.46
C PHE A 492 -25.58 -5.41 23.40
N GLU A 493 -25.96 -6.05 22.30
CA GLU A 493 -25.77 -7.48 22.12
C GLU A 493 -24.29 -7.84 22.02
N GLU A 494 -23.53 -7.18 21.13
CA GLU A 494 -22.11 -7.49 20.94
C GLU A 494 -21.27 -7.07 22.15
N SER A 495 -21.60 -5.95 22.82
CA SER A 495 -20.92 -5.55 24.07
C SER A 495 -21.17 -6.58 25.18
N ARG A 496 -22.40 -7.13 25.30
CA ARG A 496 -22.70 -8.19 26.26
C ARG A 496 -21.92 -9.46 25.95
N ASN A 497 -21.88 -9.87 24.67
CA ASN A 497 -21.14 -11.04 24.24
C ASN A 497 -19.64 -10.89 24.57
N ALA A 498 -19.04 -9.73 24.28
CA ALA A 498 -17.64 -9.46 24.59
C ALA A 498 -17.34 -9.64 26.09
N LEU A 499 -18.18 -9.07 26.97
CA LEU A 499 -18.05 -9.20 28.42
C LEU A 499 -18.26 -10.64 28.91
N ILE A 500 -19.19 -11.40 28.30
CA ILE A 500 -19.38 -12.83 28.61
C ILE A 500 -18.11 -13.61 28.25
N GLY A 501 -17.56 -13.41 27.05
CA GLY A 501 -16.31 -14.05 26.62
C GLY A 501 -15.18 -13.77 27.59
N GLN A 502 -14.95 -12.49 27.92
CA GLN A 502 -13.94 -12.06 28.89
C GLN A 502 -14.11 -12.75 30.26
N SER A 503 -15.36 -12.86 30.73
CA SER A 503 -15.64 -13.45 32.05
C SER A 503 -15.22 -14.92 32.12
N TYR A 504 -15.35 -15.68 31.03
CA TYR A 504 -14.95 -17.09 30.99
C TYR A 504 -13.43 -17.25 30.95
N GLU A 505 -12.72 -16.42 30.18
CA GLU A 505 -11.26 -16.41 30.14
C GLU A 505 -10.67 -16.15 31.54
N MET A 506 -11.15 -15.11 32.22
CA MET A 506 -10.78 -14.81 33.62
C MET A 506 -11.17 -15.95 34.57
N HIS A 507 -12.39 -16.49 34.43
CA HIS A 507 -12.85 -17.58 35.28
C HIS A 507 -11.95 -18.81 35.17
N TRP A 508 -11.58 -19.22 33.96
CA TRP A 508 -10.70 -20.37 33.76
C TRP A 508 -9.32 -20.14 34.36
N ARG A 509 -8.73 -18.97 34.12
CA ARG A 509 -7.44 -18.56 34.71
C ARG A 509 -7.49 -18.62 36.24
N ASP A 510 -8.50 -18.03 36.85
CA ASP A 510 -8.55 -17.84 38.31
C ASP A 510 -8.98 -19.12 39.05
N THR A 511 -9.88 -19.91 38.44
CA THR A 511 -10.30 -21.22 38.98
C THR A 511 -9.38 -22.37 38.58
N ARG A 512 -8.42 -22.13 37.68
CA ARG A 512 -7.43 -23.10 37.19
C ARG A 512 -8.06 -24.27 36.45
N LYS A 513 -9.26 -24.05 35.90
CA LYS A 513 -10.00 -25.04 35.13
C LYS A 513 -9.78 -24.76 33.65
N CYS A 514 -8.89 -25.54 33.03
CA CYS A 514 -8.68 -25.46 31.58
C CYS A 514 -10.00 -25.78 30.84
N PRO A 515 -10.38 -24.97 29.83
CA PRO A 515 -11.53 -25.28 28.97
C PRO A 515 -11.25 -26.46 28.04
N THR A 516 -12.31 -27.00 27.47
CA THR A 516 -12.25 -27.80 26.24
C THR A 516 -11.96 -26.92 25.03
N GLU A 517 -11.55 -27.52 23.90
CA GLU A 517 -11.34 -26.75 22.66
C GLU A 517 -12.63 -26.05 22.21
N ASP A 518 -13.78 -26.73 22.27
CA ASP A 518 -15.07 -26.14 21.90
C ASP A 518 -15.46 -24.96 22.79
N GLU A 519 -15.25 -25.07 24.11
CA GLU A 519 -15.48 -23.96 25.04
C GLU A 519 -14.55 -22.77 24.76
N TYR A 520 -13.26 -23.04 24.49
CA TYR A 520 -12.31 -21.99 24.11
C TYR A 520 -12.79 -21.28 22.83
N ILE A 521 -13.18 -22.04 21.82
CA ILE A 521 -13.65 -21.50 20.53
C ILE A 521 -14.90 -20.63 20.72
N GLU A 522 -15.89 -21.07 21.50
CA GLU A 522 -17.08 -20.26 21.81
C GLU A 522 -16.71 -18.98 22.57
N MET A 523 -15.75 -19.03 23.50
CA MET A 523 -15.26 -17.84 24.19
C MET A 523 -14.65 -16.84 23.21
N VAL A 524 -13.81 -17.29 22.28
CA VAL A 524 -13.18 -16.44 21.25
C VAL A 524 -14.22 -15.78 20.35
N GLU A 525 -15.26 -16.53 19.96
CA GLU A 525 -16.38 -15.97 19.20
C GLU A 525 -17.05 -14.83 19.96
N LYS A 526 -17.30 -15.01 21.25
CA LYS A 526 -17.94 -13.99 22.08
C LYS A 526 -17.04 -12.77 22.30
N LYS A 527 -15.76 -12.96 22.65
CA LYS A 527 -14.76 -11.90 22.93
C LYS A 527 -14.30 -11.19 21.66
N THR A 528 -13.47 -11.85 20.86
CA THR A 528 -12.72 -11.23 19.75
C THR A 528 -13.55 -11.13 18.47
N GLY A 529 -14.46 -12.08 18.24
CA GLY A 529 -15.43 -12.00 17.13
C GLY A 529 -16.46 -10.88 17.29
N GLY A 530 -16.73 -10.43 18.53
CA GLY A 530 -17.77 -9.45 18.84
C GLY A 530 -17.62 -8.11 18.13
N LEU A 531 -16.40 -7.57 18.06
CA LEU A 531 -16.18 -6.28 17.39
C LEU A 531 -16.29 -6.38 15.87
N PHE A 532 -15.81 -7.47 15.26
CA PHE A 532 -15.98 -7.69 13.81
C PHE A 532 -17.45 -7.90 13.44
N ARG A 533 -18.21 -8.64 14.27
CA ARG A 533 -19.67 -8.76 14.13
C ARG A 533 -20.38 -7.43 14.32
N PHE A 534 -20.01 -6.64 15.33
CA PHE A 534 -20.55 -5.30 15.53
C PHE A 534 -20.39 -4.46 14.26
N LEU A 535 -19.17 -4.37 13.71
CA LEU A 535 -18.88 -3.59 12.51
C LEU A 535 -19.66 -4.10 11.30
N THR A 536 -19.64 -5.40 11.02
CA THR A 536 -20.35 -6.00 9.88
C THR A 536 -21.87 -5.82 9.99
N ARG A 537 -22.47 -6.04 11.17
CA ARG A 537 -23.91 -5.86 11.40
C ARG A 537 -24.33 -4.40 11.31
N VAL A 538 -23.54 -3.46 11.84
CA VAL A 538 -23.80 -2.02 11.70
C VAL A 538 -23.72 -1.59 10.24
N MET A 539 -22.69 -2.04 9.50
CA MET A 539 -22.56 -1.73 8.07
C MET A 539 -23.71 -2.32 7.24
N THR A 540 -24.13 -3.56 7.55
CA THR A 540 -25.27 -4.22 6.90
C THR A 540 -26.58 -3.50 7.20
N ALA A 541 -26.77 -3.01 8.42
CA ALA A 541 -27.95 -2.22 8.78
C ALA A 541 -27.93 -0.79 8.18
N PHE A 542 -26.77 -0.30 7.76
CA PHE A 542 -26.63 1.04 7.16
C PHE A 542 -26.80 1.04 5.64
N THR A 543 -26.46 -0.05 4.95
CA THR A 543 -26.44 -0.06 3.49
C THR A 543 -27.84 0.03 2.87
N GLU A 544 -27.93 0.76 1.76
CA GLU A 544 -29.09 0.74 0.87
C GLU A 544 -28.93 -0.29 -0.27
N ASN A 545 -27.75 -0.94 -0.36
CA ASN A 545 -27.47 -1.96 -1.36
C ASN A 545 -28.23 -3.25 -1.02
N THR A 546 -29.31 -3.52 -1.75
CA THR A 546 -30.20 -4.66 -1.52
C THR A 546 -29.52 -6.03 -1.65
N VAL A 547 -28.43 -6.13 -2.42
CA VAL A 547 -27.62 -7.36 -2.47
C VAL A 547 -26.93 -7.58 -1.13
N CYS A 548 -26.37 -6.51 -0.55
CA CYS A 548 -25.67 -6.53 0.74
C CYS A 548 -26.58 -6.73 1.95
N VAL A 549 -27.84 -6.30 1.86
CA VAL A 549 -28.84 -6.58 2.91
C VAL A 549 -29.14 -8.08 3.04
N ASN A 550 -28.92 -8.87 1.99
CA ASN A 550 -29.40 -10.26 1.90
C ASN A 550 -28.32 -11.34 2.15
N PHE A 551 -27.05 -10.99 2.40
CA PHE A 551 -26.02 -11.98 2.70
C PHE A 551 -25.42 -11.80 4.09
N ASN A 552 -25.10 -12.93 4.74
CA ASN A 552 -24.59 -12.96 6.09
C ASN A 552 -23.04 -12.91 6.10
N LEU A 553 -22.46 -11.97 6.85
CA LEU A 553 -21.02 -11.84 7.12
C LEU A 553 -20.58 -12.46 8.45
N ASP A 554 -21.49 -13.00 9.25
CA ASP A 554 -21.21 -13.59 10.57
C ASP A 554 -20.16 -14.70 10.47
N ASN A 555 -20.24 -15.56 9.45
CA ASN A 555 -19.28 -16.63 9.23
C ASN A 555 -17.87 -16.08 8.96
N LEU A 556 -17.76 -15.05 8.11
CA LEU A 556 -16.49 -14.37 7.87
C LEU A 556 -15.96 -13.74 9.17
N ALA A 557 -16.80 -12.99 9.88
CA ALA A 557 -16.42 -12.34 11.14
C ALA A 557 -16.00 -13.36 12.23
N TYR A 558 -16.68 -14.50 12.28
CA TYR A 558 -16.36 -15.63 13.15
C TYR A 558 -14.99 -16.20 12.84
N MET A 559 -14.72 -16.56 11.58
CA MET A 559 -13.46 -17.21 11.20
C MET A 559 -12.29 -16.25 11.36
N VAL A 560 -12.48 -14.98 10.97
CA VAL A 560 -11.50 -13.91 11.17
C VAL A 560 -11.22 -13.72 12.66
N GLY A 561 -12.25 -13.62 13.51
CA GLY A 561 -12.10 -13.48 14.95
C GLY A 561 -11.32 -14.64 15.59
N GLN A 562 -11.62 -15.88 15.19
CA GLN A 562 -10.89 -17.06 15.65
C GLN A 562 -9.44 -17.07 15.21
N TYR A 563 -9.21 -16.80 13.92
CA TYR A 563 -7.87 -16.73 13.37
C TYR A 563 -7.03 -15.68 14.12
N PHE A 564 -7.60 -14.49 14.40
CA PHE A 564 -6.91 -13.43 15.14
C PHE A 564 -6.50 -13.85 16.55
N GLN A 565 -7.41 -14.46 17.31
CA GLN A 565 -7.10 -14.86 18.68
C GLN A 565 -6.08 -15.98 18.72
N ILE A 566 -6.28 -17.05 17.92
CA ILE A 566 -5.36 -18.20 17.89
C ILE A 566 -3.97 -17.75 17.42
N ARG A 567 -3.90 -16.82 16.46
CA ARG A 567 -2.64 -16.25 16.02
C ARG A 567 -1.98 -15.38 17.09
N ASP A 568 -2.72 -14.58 17.87
CA ASP A 568 -2.13 -13.79 18.96
C ASP A 568 -1.53 -14.71 20.03
N ASP A 569 -2.28 -15.74 20.43
CA ASP A 569 -1.86 -16.80 21.35
C ASP A 569 -0.59 -17.53 20.84
N PHE A 570 -0.55 -17.87 19.55
CA PHE A 570 0.62 -18.50 18.92
C PHE A 570 1.84 -17.58 18.88
N MET A 571 1.64 -16.32 18.49
CA MET A 571 2.72 -15.33 18.37
C MET A 571 3.30 -14.95 19.73
N ASN A 572 2.48 -14.90 20.80
CA ASN A 572 2.94 -14.63 22.16
C ASN A 572 4.01 -15.65 22.61
N LEU A 573 3.89 -16.91 22.18
CA LEU A 573 4.77 -18.01 22.60
C LEU A 573 5.93 -18.32 21.62
N THR A 574 5.89 -17.82 20.39
CA THR A 574 6.86 -18.19 19.35
C THR A 574 7.74 -17.04 18.85
N ASN A 575 7.24 -15.79 18.91
CA ASN A 575 7.85 -14.70 18.18
C ASN A 575 8.80 -13.85 19.05
N THR A 576 10.06 -13.77 18.65
CA THR A 576 11.10 -12.96 19.33
C THR A 576 10.81 -11.46 19.29
N ASN A 577 10.13 -10.96 18.26
CA ASN A 577 9.69 -9.56 18.21
C ASN A 577 8.55 -9.29 19.20
N TYR A 578 7.63 -10.25 19.40
CA TYR A 578 6.60 -10.15 20.44
C TYR A 578 7.23 -10.11 21.84
N THR A 579 8.32 -10.84 22.04
CA THR A 579 9.09 -10.78 23.30
C THR A 579 9.56 -9.36 23.62
N ASN A 580 9.96 -8.58 22.61
CA ASN A 580 10.39 -7.19 22.81
C ASN A 580 9.21 -6.21 23.01
N LEU A 581 8.01 -6.55 22.53
CA LEU A 581 6.84 -5.66 22.55
C LEU A 581 5.92 -5.88 23.76
N LYS A 582 5.83 -7.11 24.26
CA LYS A 582 4.93 -7.53 25.35
C LYS A 582 5.69 -8.15 26.54
N GLY A 583 6.81 -8.81 26.26
CA GLY A 583 7.57 -9.60 27.23
C GLY A 583 7.68 -11.05 26.78
N PHE A 584 8.66 -11.78 27.31
CA PHE A 584 8.91 -13.18 26.91
C PHE A 584 7.79 -14.10 27.40
N CYS A 585 6.93 -14.59 26.49
CA CYS A 585 5.77 -15.44 26.80
C CYS A 585 4.91 -14.85 27.95
N GLU A 586 4.42 -13.62 27.78
CA GLU A 586 3.59 -12.91 28.76
C GLU A 586 2.32 -13.69 29.14
N ASP A 587 1.68 -14.38 28.19
CA ASP A 587 0.48 -15.18 28.46
C ASP A 587 0.71 -16.26 29.55
N LEU A 588 1.97 -16.75 29.66
CA LEU A 588 2.35 -17.70 30.72
C LEU A 588 2.52 -17.01 32.08
N ASP A 589 2.95 -15.75 32.10
CA ASP A 589 2.93 -14.94 33.33
C ASP A 589 1.51 -14.63 33.75
N GLU A 590 0.59 -14.36 32.82
CA GLU A 590 -0.84 -14.17 33.09
C GLU A 590 -1.50 -15.47 33.59
N GLY A 591 -0.94 -16.63 33.23
CA GLY A 591 -1.51 -17.94 33.52
C GLY A 591 -2.73 -18.24 32.63
N LYS A 592 -2.78 -17.60 31.47
CA LYS A 592 -3.82 -17.72 30.46
C LYS A 592 -3.77 -19.10 29.82
N PHE A 593 -4.94 -19.69 29.57
CA PHE A 593 -5.07 -20.90 28.78
C PHE A 593 -5.11 -20.55 27.30
N SER A 594 -3.94 -20.24 26.73
CA SER A 594 -3.81 -19.99 25.29
C SER A 594 -4.12 -21.26 24.49
N TYR A 595 -4.47 -21.14 23.20
CA TYR A 595 -4.92 -22.27 22.39
C TYR A 595 -3.94 -23.46 22.41
N LEU A 596 -2.63 -23.18 22.37
CA LEU A 596 -1.57 -24.20 22.44
C LEU A 596 -1.58 -24.92 23.80
N VAL A 597 -1.80 -24.17 24.88
CA VAL A 597 -1.89 -24.70 26.24
C VAL A 597 -3.15 -25.55 26.37
N VAL A 598 -4.31 -25.10 25.87
CA VAL A 598 -5.57 -25.87 25.88
C VAL A 598 -5.40 -27.22 25.20
N HIS A 599 -4.79 -27.25 24.02
CA HIS A 599 -4.48 -28.51 23.32
C HIS A 599 -3.56 -29.39 24.20
N SER A 600 -2.40 -28.88 24.59
CA SER A 600 -1.40 -29.63 25.36
C SER A 600 -1.92 -30.14 26.71
N TRP A 601 -2.80 -29.37 27.36
CA TRP A 601 -3.41 -29.72 28.64
C TRP A 601 -4.34 -30.93 28.54
N ASN A 602 -5.00 -31.09 27.40
CA ASN A 602 -5.96 -32.16 27.13
C ASN A 602 -5.31 -33.41 26.51
N VAL A 603 -4.06 -33.32 26.03
CA VAL A 603 -3.27 -34.48 25.62
C VAL A 603 -3.06 -35.43 26.81
N GLN A 604 -3.29 -36.72 26.62
CA GLN A 604 -3.01 -37.74 27.64
C GLN A 604 -1.53 -38.14 27.59
N SER A 605 -0.66 -37.32 28.18
CA SER A 605 0.77 -37.62 28.30
C SER A 605 1.34 -37.30 29.70
N ALA A 606 2.49 -37.88 30.02
CA ALA A 606 3.23 -37.54 31.24
C ALA A 606 3.66 -36.06 31.23
N GLU A 607 3.94 -35.51 30.04
CA GLU A 607 4.29 -34.10 29.84
C GLU A 607 3.13 -33.17 30.23
N SER A 608 1.89 -33.55 29.93
CA SER A 608 0.71 -32.75 30.31
C SER A 608 0.51 -32.69 31.83
N SER A 609 0.94 -33.71 32.58
CA SER A 609 0.96 -33.63 34.05
C SER A 609 2.02 -32.63 34.54
N ARG A 610 3.19 -32.59 33.91
CA ARG A 610 4.24 -31.60 34.24
C ARG A 610 3.81 -30.18 33.92
N LEU A 611 3.14 -29.96 32.79
CA LEU A 611 2.55 -28.67 32.42
C LEU A 611 1.62 -28.14 33.53
N ARG A 612 0.75 -29.00 34.07
CA ARG A 612 -0.15 -28.64 35.17
C ARG A 612 0.62 -28.22 36.43
N THR A 613 1.69 -28.94 36.77
CA THR A 613 2.55 -28.57 37.90
C THR A 613 3.21 -27.20 37.71
N LEU A 614 3.71 -26.88 36.51
CA LEU A 614 4.31 -25.57 36.22
C LEU A 614 3.29 -24.43 36.35
N PHE A 615 2.05 -24.64 35.90
CA PHE A 615 0.97 -23.68 36.10
C PHE A 615 0.58 -23.56 37.59
N GLU A 616 0.52 -24.65 38.35
CA GLU A 616 0.30 -24.61 39.80
C GLU A 616 1.38 -23.83 40.56
N GLU A 617 2.65 -23.94 40.14
CA GLU A 617 3.75 -23.16 40.66
C GLU A 617 3.56 -21.67 40.35
N ARG A 618 3.25 -21.33 39.08
CA ARG A 618 2.91 -19.94 38.67
C ARG A 618 1.76 -19.36 39.49
N TYR A 619 0.71 -20.12 39.78
CA TYR A 619 -0.40 -19.62 40.60
C TYR A 619 -0.02 -19.34 42.06
N LYS A 620 1.06 -19.93 42.58
CA LYS A 620 1.59 -19.65 43.93
C LYS A 620 2.50 -18.43 43.94
N THR A 621 3.29 -18.23 42.89
CA THR A 621 4.29 -17.16 42.80
C THR A 621 3.75 -15.87 42.17
N GLY A 622 2.67 -15.95 41.40
CA GLY A 622 2.07 -14.84 40.66
C GLY A 622 2.73 -14.54 39.31
N PHE A 623 3.83 -15.24 38.97
CA PHE A 623 4.54 -15.12 37.69
C PHE A 623 5.27 -16.43 37.36
N MET A 624 5.64 -16.64 36.09
CA MET A 624 6.40 -17.83 35.67
C MET A 624 7.86 -17.47 35.39
N ALA A 625 8.80 -18.13 36.06
CA ALA A 625 10.23 -17.91 35.80
C ALA A 625 10.60 -18.30 34.36
N ARG A 626 11.63 -17.66 33.80
CA ARG A 626 12.05 -17.86 32.41
C ARG A 626 12.34 -19.34 32.09
N GLU A 627 13.02 -20.03 32.99
CA GLU A 627 13.35 -21.44 32.84
C GLU A 627 12.09 -22.32 32.81
N ALA A 628 11.08 -21.98 33.60
CA ALA A 628 9.78 -22.65 33.59
C ALA A 628 9.02 -22.38 32.28
N LYS A 629 9.09 -21.16 31.74
CA LYS A 629 8.51 -20.82 30.42
C LYS A 629 9.17 -21.62 29.29
N GLU A 630 10.51 -21.70 29.30
CA GLU A 630 11.26 -22.52 28.35
C GLU A 630 10.90 -24.01 28.45
N GLU A 631 10.67 -24.52 29.67
CA GLU A 631 10.16 -25.88 29.87
C GLU A 631 8.74 -26.07 29.30
N VAL A 632 7.82 -25.11 29.52
CA VAL A 632 6.49 -25.12 28.92
C VAL A 632 6.58 -25.18 27.40
N LEU A 633 7.39 -24.33 26.76
CA LEU A 633 7.58 -24.37 25.30
C LEU A 633 8.09 -25.74 24.83
N GLY A 634 9.03 -26.34 25.57
CA GLY A 634 9.49 -27.70 25.30
C GLY A 634 8.39 -28.77 25.39
N ILE A 635 7.49 -28.65 26.38
CA ILE A 635 6.33 -29.53 26.54
C ILE A 635 5.35 -29.34 25.37
N LEU A 636 5.03 -28.09 25.01
CA LEU A 636 4.15 -27.77 23.87
C LEU A 636 4.68 -28.40 22.58
N GLN A 637 6.00 -28.33 22.35
CA GLN A 637 6.65 -28.96 21.20
C GLN A 637 6.52 -30.49 21.22
N ARG A 638 6.82 -31.14 22.35
CA ARG A 638 6.74 -32.61 22.47
C ARG A 638 5.31 -33.14 22.33
N ASN A 639 4.33 -32.37 22.78
CA ASN A 639 2.91 -32.67 22.59
C ASN A 639 2.37 -32.29 21.19
N GLY A 640 3.21 -31.75 20.29
CA GLY A 640 2.81 -31.37 18.93
C GLY A 640 1.84 -30.19 18.87
N SER A 641 1.79 -29.34 19.90
CA SER A 641 0.79 -28.28 20.03
C SER A 641 1.03 -27.11 19.07
N PHE A 642 2.29 -26.86 18.70
CA PHE A 642 2.64 -25.90 17.66
C PHE A 642 2.09 -26.34 16.30
N ASP A 643 2.43 -27.56 15.85
CA ASP A 643 1.95 -28.13 14.59
C ASP A 643 0.41 -28.19 14.54
N TYR A 644 -0.24 -28.57 15.66
CA TYR A 644 -1.70 -28.59 15.76
C TYR A 644 -2.30 -27.20 15.55
N THR A 645 -1.71 -26.19 16.18
CA THR A 645 -2.18 -24.80 16.10
C THR A 645 -1.94 -24.21 14.71
N GLU A 646 -0.76 -24.44 14.12
CA GLU A 646 -0.47 -24.03 12.74
C GLU A 646 -1.45 -24.66 11.75
N LYS A 647 -1.77 -25.96 11.93
CA LYS A 647 -2.77 -26.64 11.10
C LYS A 647 -4.15 -26.01 11.23
N LYS A 648 -4.60 -25.69 12.46
CA LYS A 648 -5.87 -25.00 12.69
C LYS A 648 -5.89 -23.60 12.05
N MET A 649 -4.81 -22.83 12.20
CA MET A 649 -4.68 -21.52 11.56
C MET A 649 -4.73 -21.63 10.04
N GLY A 650 -4.07 -22.63 9.44
CA GLY A 650 -4.13 -22.88 8.00
C GLY A 650 -5.53 -23.26 7.50
N GLN A 651 -6.27 -24.05 8.28
CA GLN A 651 -7.67 -24.38 7.97
C GLN A 651 -8.58 -23.14 8.05
N LEU A 652 -8.39 -22.30 9.06
CA LEU A 652 -9.14 -21.05 9.20
C LEU A 652 -8.80 -20.08 8.07
N ALA A 653 -7.52 -19.94 7.70
CA ALA A 653 -7.09 -19.10 6.58
C ALA A 653 -7.78 -19.52 5.28
N GLN A 654 -7.74 -20.83 4.95
CA GLN A 654 -8.42 -21.34 3.76
C GLN A 654 -9.94 -21.12 3.82
N GLY A 655 -10.57 -21.36 4.98
CA GLY A 655 -12.00 -21.12 5.14
C GLY A 655 -12.40 -19.65 4.99
N ILE A 656 -11.55 -18.73 5.44
CA ILE A 656 -11.72 -17.29 5.24
C ILE A 656 -11.64 -16.96 3.74
N ASP A 657 -10.66 -17.49 3.02
CA ASP A 657 -10.52 -17.27 1.58
C ASP A 657 -11.74 -17.80 0.82
N ASP A 658 -12.14 -19.05 1.08
CA ASP A 658 -13.32 -19.68 0.46
C ASP A 658 -14.60 -18.86 0.70
N GLU A 659 -14.76 -18.31 1.90
CA GLU A 659 -15.89 -17.47 2.25
C GLU A 659 -15.85 -16.10 1.53
N VAL A 660 -14.66 -15.51 1.37
CA VAL A 660 -14.52 -14.29 0.56
C VAL A 660 -14.90 -14.56 -0.89
N TYR A 661 -14.41 -15.64 -1.49
CA TYR A 661 -14.80 -16.02 -2.85
C TYR A 661 -16.31 -16.22 -2.98
N ARG A 662 -16.94 -16.91 -2.02
CA ARG A 662 -18.39 -17.08 -1.98
C ARG A 662 -19.13 -15.75 -1.90
N LEU A 663 -18.63 -14.80 -1.11
CA LEU A 663 -19.23 -13.45 -0.98
C LEU A 663 -19.03 -12.61 -2.24
N GLU A 664 -17.90 -12.74 -2.93
CA GLU A 664 -17.66 -12.10 -4.22
C GLU A 664 -18.60 -12.62 -5.31
N ASP A 665 -18.86 -13.93 -5.33
CA ASP A 665 -19.84 -14.54 -6.24
C ASP A 665 -21.26 -14.02 -5.99
N ILE A 666 -21.64 -13.82 -4.72
CA ILE A 666 -22.96 -13.28 -4.34
C ILE A 666 -23.08 -11.80 -4.69
N THR A 667 -22.04 -11.02 -4.41
CA THR A 667 -22.03 -9.57 -4.69
C THR A 667 -21.85 -9.26 -6.17
N GLY A 668 -21.33 -10.22 -6.95
CA GLY A 668 -20.91 -10.02 -8.34
C GLY A 668 -19.69 -9.09 -8.46
N GLN A 669 -19.01 -8.81 -7.35
CA GLN A 669 -17.92 -7.84 -7.28
C GLN A 669 -16.75 -8.41 -6.47
N LYS A 670 -15.58 -8.50 -7.12
CA LYS A 670 -14.34 -8.86 -6.44
C LYS A 670 -13.98 -7.82 -5.37
N ASN A 671 -13.37 -8.27 -4.28
CA ASN A 671 -12.91 -7.43 -3.18
C ASN A 671 -11.43 -7.68 -2.89
N TRP A 672 -10.59 -7.12 -3.76
CA TRP A 672 -9.14 -7.26 -3.70
C TRP A 672 -8.53 -6.69 -2.41
N SER A 673 -9.08 -5.61 -1.86
CA SER A 673 -8.69 -5.03 -0.58
C SER A 673 -8.94 -5.98 0.58
N LEU A 674 -10.07 -6.70 0.60
CA LEU A 674 -10.35 -7.71 1.61
C LEU A 674 -9.40 -8.91 1.46
N ARG A 675 -9.20 -9.40 0.24
CA ARG A 675 -8.23 -10.47 -0.05
C ARG A 675 -6.83 -10.11 0.40
N LEU A 676 -6.35 -8.90 0.09
CA LEU A 676 -5.02 -8.45 0.48
C LEU A 676 -4.89 -8.32 1.99
N LEU A 677 -5.93 -7.81 2.66
CA LEU A 677 -5.97 -7.75 4.11
C LEU A 677 -5.85 -9.16 4.71
N ILE A 678 -6.64 -10.12 4.24
CA ILE A 678 -6.60 -11.51 4.71
C ILE A 678 -5.25 -12.16 4.41
N HIS A 679 -4.72 -11.98 3.21
CA HIS A 679 -3.39 -12.49 2.84
C HIS A 679 -2.30 -11.96 3.78
N LYS A 680 -2.30 -10.67 4.10
CA LYS A 680 -1.35 -10.07 5.07
C LYS A 680 -1.48 -10.66 6.48
N LEU A 681 -2.69 -11.05 6.86
CA LEU A 681 -2.97 -11.61 8.19
C LEU A 681 -2.60 -13.09 8.26
N THR A 682 -2.77 -13.81 7.15
CA THR A 682 -2.57 -15.26 7.02
C THR A 682 -1.17 -15.67 6.58
N ALA A 683 -0.43 -14.76 5.95
CA ALA A 683 0.96 -14.97 5.61
C ALA A 683 1.79 -15.26 6.88
N LYS A 684 2.55 -16.37 6.84
CA LYS A 684 3.53 -16.71 7.87
C LYS A 684 4.62 -15.63 7.86
N SER A 685 4.63 -14.76 8.87
CA SER A 685 5.69 -13.79 9.13
C SER A 685 6.90 -14.48 9.75
#